data_AF-A0A5N5GXN9-F1
#
_entry.id   AF-A0A5N5GXN9-F1
#
_cell.length_a   1.000
_cell.length_b   1.000
_cell.length_c   1.000
_cell.angle_alpha   90.00
_cell.angle_beta   90.00
_cell.angle_gamma   90.00
#
_symmetry.space_group_name_H-M   'P 1'
#
loop_
_entity.id
_entity.type
_entity.pdbx_description
1 polymer ?
#
loop_
_entity_poly.entity_id
_entity_poly.type
_entity_poly.pdbx_seq_one_letter_code
_entity_poly.pdbx_strand_id
1 'polypeptide(L)'
;MENMTMMRSSILFSGLIILCTLSSFTSSAAELQRFPHASKANGSISFLILGDWGRRGAYNQSQVANQMGIIGEKLDIDFVISTGDNFYENGLTGIDDPQFEDSFSKIYTATSLQKQWYSVLGNHDYRGDVEAQLSPVLRKLDSKWLCLRSFIVDAEIVEIFFVDTTPFVDKYFANPKGSVYDWSGILPRNYYLSNILKDVDSALKDSTAKWKIVVGHHTIRTAGYHGETKELVTQLLPILLENNVDLYVNGHDHCLEHISSPNSPLQFLTSGGGSKAWRGVVSPYSPSEMKLYYDGQGFMSVQITQTELDIAFYDVFGNVLHKWGTSKQHYSFMGCLLSLCLVACAAELQRFKQAPKPDGSLSFLVVGDWGRRGQYNQSQVALQMGLIGEKSDIDFVISTGDNFYEDGLTGVDDPAFNESFSNIYTAPSLKKQWYNVLGNHDYRGDVEAQLSLVLRAIDSRWLCLRSFILDAEIVEFFFVDTTPFVDDYFTNPKEHTYDWRGVTPRAEYLSNLLKEVDSALKISTAKWKIVVGHHTILSAGHHGVTEELVTHLLPILKSNNIDFYVNGHDHCLEHISDSDSQIQFFTSGGGSKAWRGDIKSWSPEELKLYYDGQGFMSFHMTKASADVAYYDVSGNVLHKWSISKEIDSATHRTFTYS
;
A
#
# COMPACT_ATOMS: atom_id res chain seq x y z
N MET A 1 11.57 23.56 -81.17
CA MET A 1 13.04 23.55 -81.14
C MET A 1 13.43 23.53 -79.67
N GLU A 2 14.05 22.54 -79.07
CA GLU A 2 14.61 21.24 -79.46
C GLU A 2 14.78 20.41 -78.17
N ASN A 3 14.53 19.10 -78.28
CA ASN A 3 15.16 17.95 -77.58
C ASN A 3 15.18 17.90 -76.03
N MET A 4 14.98 16.77 -75.34
CA MET A 4 14.74 15.36 -75.68
C MET A 4 14.34 14.62 -74.38
N THR A 5 13.25 13.86 -74.46
CA THR A 5 13.04 12.47 -73.99
C THR A 5 13.57 11.91 -72.65
N MET A 6 12.59 11.40 -71.87
CA MET A 6 12.49 10.07 -71.20
C MET A 6 13.38 9.70 -69.99
N MET A 7 12.75 9.50 -68.82
CA MET A 7 12.48 8.19 -68.16
C MET A 7 11.86 8.42 -66.75
N ARG A 8 10.60 8.02 -66.54
CA ARG A 8 10.14 6.84 -65.77
C ARG A 8 10.45 6.82 -64.26
N SER A 9 9.36 7.01 -63.51
CA SER A 9 8.90 6.12 -62.42
C SER A 9 9.63 6.13 -61.05
N SER A 10 8.87 6.66 -60.08
CA SER A 10 8.53 6.02 -58.79
C SER A 10 9.19 6.54 -57.50
N ILE A 11 8.33 7.19 -56.70
CA ILE A 11 8.01 6.87 -55.29
C ILE A 11 8.93 7.43 -54.18
N LEU A 12 8.30 8.38 -53.47
CA LEU A 12 8.22 8.60 -52.01
C LEU A 12 9.28 9.39 -51.21
N PHE A 13 8.69 10.15 -50.28
CA PHE A 13 9.17 10.60 -48.97
C PHE A 13 10.12 11.79 -48.88
N SER A 14 9.55 12.98 -48.67
CA SER A 14 9.95 14.06 -47.73
C SER A 14 9.36 15.39 -48.24
N GLY A 15 8.77 16.29 -47.45
CA GLY A 15 8.43 16.37 -46.05
C GLY A 15 7.55 17.63 -45.88
N LEU A 16 6.79 17.71 -44.81
CA LEU A 16 6.30 19.01 -44.34
C LEU A 16 6.14 18.97 -42.82
N ILE A 17 7.19 19.39 -42.16
CA ILE A 17 7.14 20.04 -40.85
C ILE A 17 6.32 21.31 -41.05
N ILE A 18 5.30 21.55 -40.20
CA ILE A 18 5.03 22.84 -39.54
C ILE A 18 3.66 22.82 -38.81
N LEU A 19 3.73 23.22 -37.53
CA LEU A 19 2.69 23.79 -36.67
C LEU A 19 1.64 22.86 -36.03
N CYS A 20 1.99 22.32 -34.87
CA CYS A 20 1.07 22.26 -33.72
C CYS A 20 1.84 22.71 -32.47
N THR A 21 1.92 24.01 -32.26
CA THR A 21 2.31 24.58 -30.96
C THR A 21 1.06 24.99 -30.19
N LEU A 22 1.01 24.52 -28.94
CA LEU A 22 0.38 25.12 -27.76
C LEU A 22 -1.15 24.97 -27.60
N SER A 23 -1.52 23.88 -26.92
CA SER A 23 -2.41 23.95 -25.75
C SER A 23 -2.33 22.65 -24.93
N SER A 24 -1.12 22.26 -24.54
CA SER A 24 -0.89 21.26 -23.50
C SER A 24 -1.00 21.95 -22.14
N PHE A 25 -2.22 22.11 -21.63
CA PHE A 25 -2.39 22.24 -20.18
C PHE A 25 -2.21 20.85 -19.58
N THR A 26 -0.96 20.42 -19.45
CA THR A 26 -0.61 19.31 -18.56
C THR A 26 -0.83 19.81 -17.15
N SER A 27 -1.85 19.31 -16.46
CA SER A 27 -1.91 19.37 -15.00
C SER A 27 -0.72 18.55 -14.47
N SER A 28 0.41 19.22 -14.26
CA SER A 28 1.56 18.63 -13.59
C SER A 28 1.18 18.40 -12.13
N ALA A 29 0.61 17.24 -11.81
CA ALA A 29 0.80 16.66 -10.49
C ALA A 29 2.33 16.48 -10.36
N ALA A 30 2.95 17.17 -9.41
CA ALA A 30 4.40 17.19 -9.30
C ALA A 30 4.88 15.81 -8.79
N GLU A 31 5.33 14.94 -9.69
CA GLU A 31 6.00 13.70 -9.33
C GLU A 31 7.33 13.99 -8.60
N LEU A 32 7.71 13.12 -7.65
CA LEU A 32 9.02 13.20 -6.99
C LEU A 32 10.15 13.18 -8.02
N GLN A 33 11.08 14.12 -7.90
CA GLN A 33 12.23 14.18 -8.81
C GLN A 33 13.07 12.90 -8.68
N ARG A 34 13.30 12.22 -9.80
CA ARG A 34 14.10 10.99 -9.88
C ARG A 34 15.53 11.29 -10.36
N PHE A 35 16.52 10.75 -9.66
CA PHE A 35 17.93 10.81 -10.00
C PHE A 35 18.43 9.41 -10.32
N PRO A 36 18.71 9.09 -11.60
CA PRO A 36 19.25 7.79 -11.95
C PRO A 36 20.70 7.67 -11.47
N HIS A 37 21.07 6.49 -10.98
CA HIS A 37 22.42 6.15 -10.57
C HIS A 37 22.75 4.72 -11.01
N ALA A 38 23.56 4.55 -12.05
CA ALA A 38 23.86 3.20 -12.56
C ALA A 38 24.55 2.34 -11.50
N SER A 39 24.16 1.06 -11.40
CA SER A 39 24.86 0.09 -10.56
C SER A 39 26.27 -0.19 -11.12
N LYS A 40 27.16 -0.75 -10.28
CA LYS A 40 28.49 -1.15 -10.72
C LYS A 40 28.41 -2.24 -11.79
N ALA A 41 29.49 -2.44 -12.55
CA ALA A 41 29.56 -3.47 -13.59
C ALA A 41 29.26 -4.91 -13.11
N ASN A 42 29.42 -5.18 -11.81
CA ASN A 42 29.07 -6.47 -11.18
C ASN A 42 27.62 -6.53 -10.67
N GLY A 43 26.78 -5.53 -10.97
CA GLY A 43 25.39 -5.43 -10.53
C GLY A 43 25.23 -5.14 -9.03
N SER A 44 26.26 -4.60 -8.38
CA SER A 44 26.20 -4.21 -6.96
C SER A 44 26.20 -2.69 -6.80
N ILE A 45 25.72 -2.23 -5.65
CA ILE A 45 25.82 -0.85 -5.23
C ILE A 45 26.27 -0.78 -3.77
N SER A 46 27.09 0.19 -3.42
CA SER A 46 27.66 0.34 -2.08
C SER A 46 27.68 1.82 -1.70
N PHE A 47 27.14 2.16 -0.53
CA PHE A 47 27.05 3.55 -0.09
C PHE A 47 27.21 3.68 1.42
N LEU A 48 27.50 4.89 1.88
CA LEU A 48 27.54 5.23 3.31
C LEU A 48 26.31 6.05 3.71
N ILE A 49 25.90 5.94 4.97
CA ILE A 49 24.82 6.73 5.54
C ILE A 49 25.31 7.43 6.81
N LEU A 50 24.99 8.71 6.93
CA LEU A 50 25.36 9.61 8.02
C LEU A 50 24.21 10.58 8.33
N GLY A 51 24.04 10.99 9.58
CA GLY A 51 23.07 12.00 10.01
C GLY A 51 23.64 12.90 11.09
N ASP A 52 23.04 14.08 11.28
CA ASP A 52 23.26 14.91 12.47
C ASP A 52 24.73 15.34 12.68
N TRP A 53 25.37 15.82 11.61
CA TRP A 53 26.84 15.84 11.51
C TRP A 53 27.50 17.24 11.54
N GLY A 54 26.95 18.27 10.88
CA GLY A 54 27.72 19.47 10.53
C GLY A 54 28.03 20.41 11.68
N ARG A 55 29.27 20.32 12.19
CA ARG A 55 29.76 21.08 13.34
C ARG A 55 31.20 21.58 13.15
N ARG A 56 31.57 21.96 11.92
CA ARG A 56 32.90 22.53 11.59
C ARG A 56 34.08 21.66 12.05
N GLY A 57 33.93 20.34 11.96
CA GLY A 57 34.90 19.35 12.42
C GLY A 57 34.86 19.02 13.92
N ALA A 58 34.08 19.77 14.72
CA ALA A 58 33.94 19.53 16.15
C ALA A 58 33.09 18.29 16.47
N TYR A 59 33.07 17.90 17.75
CA TYR A 59 32.32 16.73 18.24
C TYR A 59 32.62 15.47 17.43
N ASN A 60 33.89 15.20 17.15
CA ASN A 60 34.35 14.04 16.37
C ASN A 60 33.87 13.97 14.92
N GLN A 61 33.25 15.03 14.37
CA GLN A 61 32.86 15.06 12.97
C GLN A 61 34.04 14.72 12.03
N SER A 62 35.21 15.33 12.24
CA SER A 62 36.40 15.04 11.42
C SER A 62 36.92 13.61 11.60
N GLN A 63 36.72 13.00 12.77
CA GLN A 63 37.12 11.61 13.01
C GLN A 63 36.19 10.63 12.30
N VAL A 64 34.88 10.87 12.37
CA VAL A 64 33.87 10.13 11.60
C VAL A 64 34.16 10.26 10.11
N ALA A 65 34.42 11.48 9.61
CA ALA A 65 34.78 11.73 8.21
C ALA A 65 36.03 10.95 7.76
N ASN A 66 37.06 10.89 8.61
CA ASN A 66 38.27 10.10 8.33
C ASN A 66 37.95 8.60 8.19
N GLN A 67 37.13 8.04 9.10
CA GLN A 67 36.73 6.64 9.03
C GLN A 67 35.81 6.33 7.86
N MET A 68 34.87 7.23 7.53
CA MET A 68 34.08 7.16 6.31
C MET A 68 34.99 7.12 5.06
N GLY A 69 36.07 7.90 5.04
CA GLY A 69 37.07 7.86 3.97
C GLY A 69 37.72 6.49 3.81
N ILE A 70 38.21 5.91 4.90
CA ILE A 70 38.87 4.60 4.93
C ILE A 70 37.90 3.48 4.50
N ILE A 71 36.70 3.45 5.08
CA ILE A 71 35.69 2.44 4.76
C ILE A 71 35.15 2.64 3.35
N GLY A 72 34.93 3.89 2.93
CA GLY A 72 34.48 4.24 1.59
C GLY A 72 35.45 3.79 0.50
N GLU A 73 36.76 3.88 0.76
CA GLU A 73 37.80 3.36 -0.14
C GLU A 73 37.77 1.83 -0.19
N LYS A 74 37.67 1.19 0.98
CA LYS A 74 37.63 -0.28 1.08
C LYS A 74 36.42 -0.90 0.37
N LEU A 75 35.26 -0.25 0.44
CA LEU A 75 34.02 -0.74 -0.16
C LEU A 75 33.78 -0.20 -1.58
N ASP A 76 34.66 0.69 -2.06
CA ASP A 76 34.54 1.39 -3.33
C ASP A 76 33.15 2.02 -3.49
N ILE A 77 32.77 2.93 -2.59
CA ILE A 77 31.39 3.43 -2.55
C ILE A 77 31.00 4.25 -3.80
N ASP A 78 29.72 4.18 -4.13
CA ASP A 78 29.08 4.87 -5.25
C ASP A 78 28.64 6.28 -4.85
N PHE A 79 28.07 6.43 -3.64
CA PHE A 79 27.60 7.70 -3.10
C PHE A 79 27.50 7.69 -1.56
N VAL A 80 27.14 8.84 -0.99
CA VAL A 80 26.85 9.02 0.44
C VAL A 80 25.43 9.55 0.61
N ILE A 81 24.75 9.08 1.66
CA ILE A 81 23.42 9.54 2.08
C ILE A 81 23.55 10.36 3.36
N SER A 82 22.92 11.55 3.38
CA SER A 82 22.67 12.31 4.59
C SER A 82 21.20 12.20 5.01
N THR A 83 20.94 11.77 6.25
CA THR A 83 19.59 11.73 6.85
C THR A 83 19.16 13.08 7.43
N GLY A 84 19.86 14.17 7.12
CA GLY A 84 19.51 15.53 7.55
C GLY A 84 20.18 15.97 8.85
N ASP A 85 19.77 17.16 9.31
CA ASP A 85 20.50 17.97 10.27
C ASP A 85 21.95 18.18 9.80
N ASN A 86 22.03 18.74 8.59
CA ASN A 86 23.27 18.92 7.88
C ASN A 86 24.14 19.99 8.54
N PHE A 87 23.55 21.05 9.10
CA PHE A 87 24.30 22.17 9.70
C PHE A 87 23.73 22.61 11.06
N TYR A 88 24.54 22.50 12.11
CA TYR A 88 24.13 22.87 13.47
C TYR A 88 24.64 24.25 13.92
N GLU A 89 23.93 24.94 14.82
CA GLU A 89 22.68 24.52 15.48
C GLU A 89 21.43 25.08 14.78
N ASN A 90 21.55 25.98 13.81
CA ASN A 90 20.41 26.62 13.15
C ASN A 90 20.60 26.75 11.62
N GLY A 91 20.93 25.66 10.95
CA GLY A 91 21.07 25.64 9.49
C GLY A 91 22.13 26.60 8.96
N LEU A 92 22.09 26.87 7.65
CA LEU A 92 22.88 27.93 7.03
C LEU A 92 22.12 29.26 7.13
N THR A 93 22.83 30.38 7.14
CA THR A 93 22.21 31.73 7.09
C THR A 93 21.98 32.24 5.67
N GLY A 94 22.47 31.52 4.66
CA GLY A 94 22.36 31.85 3.24
C GLY A 94 23.34 31.04 2.39
N ILE A 95 23.32 31.27 1.07
CA ILE A 95 24.19 30.56 0.10
C ILE A 95 25.70 30.85 0.27
N ASP A 96 26.05 31.95 0.94
CA ASP A 96 27.43 32.38 1.20
C ASP A 96 27.89 32.06 2.64
N ASP A 97 27.11 31.29 3.40
CA ASP A 97 27.46 30.95 4.78
C ASP A 97 28.74 30.07 4.81
N PRO A 98 29.82 30.50 5.50
CA PRO A 98 31.06 29.74 5.58
C PRO A 98 30.87 28.35 6.22
N GLN A 99 29.78 28.14 6.96
CA GLN A 99 29.46 26.84 7.54
C GLN A 99 29.32 25.73 6.51
N PHE A 100 28.89 26.04 5.27
CA PHE A 100 28.85 25.06 4.19
C PHE A 100 30.24 24.48 3.95
N GLU A 101 31.24 25.32 3.67
CA GLU A 101 32.60 24.83 3.48
C GLU A 101 33.20 24.22 4.75
N ASP A 102 33.04 24.91 5.88
CA ASP A 102 33.72 24.56 7.13
C ASP A 102 33.18 23.26 7.75
N SER A 103 31.92 22.91 7.48
CA SER A 103 31.29 21.69 8.00
C SER A 103 31.15 20.59 6.96
N PHE A 104 31.20 20.90 5.65
CA PHE A 104 31.04 19.90 4.59
C PHE A 104 32.33 19.77 3.76
N SER A 105 32.60 20.74 2.89
CA SER A 105 33.65 20.62 1.86
C SER A 105 35.06 20.44 2.42
N LYS A 106 35.40 21.11 3.53
CA LYS A 106 36.73 21.02 4.19
C LYS A 106 36.85 19.82 5.13
N ILE A 107 35.74 19.16 5.46
CA ILE A 107 35.71 18.02 6.39
C ILE A 107 35.78 16.69 5.64
N TYR A 108 34.92 16.50 4.64
CA TYR A 108 34.80 15.25 3.89
C TYR A 108 35.70 15.26 2.64
N THR A 109 37.01 15.34 2.87
CA THR A 109 38.03 15.56 1.82
C THR A 109 38.66 14.29 1.25
N ALA A 110 38.40 13.12 1.86
CA ALA A 110 38.93 11.85 1.38
C ALA A 110 38.49 11.59 -0.07
N THR A 111 39.38 11.03 -0.89
CA THR A 111 39.13 10.74 -2.32
C THR A 111 37.89 9.85 -2.52
N SER A 112 37.72 8.84 -1.67
CA SER A 112 36.57 7.94 -1.67
C SER A 112 35.24 8.63 -1.34
N LEU A 113 35.27 9.79 -0.68
CA LEU A 113 34.10 10.62 -0.39
C LEU A 113 33.86 11.69 -1.45
N GLN A 114 34.72 11.80 -2.47
CA GLN A 114 34.50 12.68 -3.63
C GLN A 114 33.48 12.10 -4.61
N LYS A 115 32.31 11.73 -4.08
CA LYS A 115 31.17 11.11 -4.75
C LYS A 115 29.93 12.00 -4.55
N GLN A 116 28.82 11.66 -5.19
CA GLN A 116 27.57 12.37 -4.95
C GLN A 116 27.12 12.15 -3.49
N TRP A 117 26.68 13.22 -2.83
CA TRP A 117 25.98 13.19 -1.55
C TRP A 117 24.52 13.51 -1.79
N TYR A 118 23.64 12.56 -1.45
CA TYR A 118 22.19 12.72 -1.49
C TYR A 118 21.69 13.03 -0.09
N SER A 119 21.14 14.23 0.11
CA SER A 119 20.84 14.77 1.43
C SER A 119 19.39 15.22 1.54
N VAL A 120 18.76 14.91 2.68
CA VAL A 120 17.50 15.54 3.11
C VAL A 120 17.76 16.59 4.19
N LEU A 121 16.74 17.37 4.50
CA LEU A 121 16.75 18.36 5.57
C LEU A 121 16.33 17.73 6.90
N GLY A 122 16.90 18.21 8.00
CA GLY A 122 16.42 17.97 9.35
C GLY A 122 15.87 19.21 10.03
N ASN A 123 15.41 19.07 11.27
CA ASN A 123 14.75 20.17 11.96
C ASN A 123 15.69 21.31 12.36
N HIS A 124 17.00 21.07 12.49
CA HIS A 124 18.00 22.13 12.68
C HIS A 124 18.28 22.89 11.38
N ASP A 125 18.23 22.22 10.23
CA ASP A 125 18.36 22.87 8.92
C ASP A 125 17.25 23.88 8.67
N TYR A 126 16.04 23.51 9.09
CA TYR A 126 14.86 24.38 9.06
C TYR A 126 14.93 25.59 9.98
N ARG A 127 15.90 25.67 10.91
CA ARG A 127 16.06 26.87 11.76
C ARG A 127 16.92 27.96 11.11
N GLY A 128 17.50 27.65 9.96
CA GLY A 128 18.22 28.59 9.10
C GLY A 128 17.46 28.88 7.80
N ASP A 129 18.21 29.27 6.77
CA ASP A 129 17.77 29.42 5.39
C ASP A 129 17.74 28.04 4.73
N VAL A 130 16.53 27.51 4.54
CA VAL A 130 16.35 26.20 3.91
C VAL A 130 16.64 26.27 2.41
N GLU A 131 16.22 27.35 1.76
CA GLU A 131 16.39 27.54 0.32
C GLU A 131 17.87 27.62 -0.07
N ALA A 132 18.74 28.10 0.83
CA ALA A 132 20.19 28.02 0.64
C ALA A 132 20.68 26.58 0.45
N GLN A 133 20.24 25.64 1.30
CA GLN A 133 20.65 24.23 1.20
C GLN A 133 20.13 23.55 -0.06
N LEU A 134 18.92 23.92 -0.49
CA LEU A 134 18.27 23.41 -1.71
C LEU A 134 18.84 24.03 -3.00
N SER A 135 19.55 25.15 -2.86
CA SER A 135 19.99 25.95 -3.99
C SER A 135 20.99 25.21 -4.89
N PRO A 136 20.81 25.28 -6.22
CA PRO A 136 21.83 24.84 -7.18
C PRO A 136 23.17 25.57 -7.02
N VAL A 137 23.22 26.71 -6.32
CA VAL A 137 24.46 27.44 -6.05
C VAL A 137 25.41 26.62 -5.18
N LEU A 138 24.93 25.99 -4.10
CA LEU A 138 25.79 25.15 -3.25
C LEU A 138 26.33 23.94 -4.00
N ARG A 139 25.52 23.35 -4.91
CA ARG A 139 25.99 22.30 -5.82
C ARG A 139 27.07 22.78 -6.79
N LYS A 140 27.06 24.05 -7.19
CA LYS A 140 28.12 24.63 -8.02
C LYS A 140 29.39 24.91 -7.21
N LEU A 141 29.25 25.29 -5.94
CA LEU A 141 30.38 25.48 -5.03
C LEU A 141 31.07 24.13 -4.72
N ASP A 142 30.28 23.09 -4.47
CA ASP A 142 30.77 21.74 -4.29
C ASP A 142 29.86 20.74 -5.01
N SER A 143 30.35 20.18 -6.12
CA SER A 143 29.60 19.25 -6.98
C SER A 143 29.08 17.99 -6.28
N LYS A 144 29.65 17.65 -5.11
CA LYS A 144 29.17 16.55 -4.28
C LYS A 144 27.79 16.83 -3.70
N TRP A 145 27.40 18.09 -3.53
CA TRP A 145 26.20 18.46 -2.79
C TRP A 145 24.92 18.35 -3.61
N LEU A 146 24.01 17.46 -3.20
CA LEU A 146 22.63 17.41 -3.64
C LEU A 146 21.73 17.30 -2.41
N CYS A 147 21.09 18.41 -2.05
CA CYS A 147 20.05 18.44 -1.04
C CYS A 147 18.73 18.87 -1.66
N LEU A 148 17.68 18.12 -1.39
CA LEU A 148 16.30 18.40 -1.76
C LEU A 148 15.38 18.02 -0.60
N ARG A 149 14.15 18.52 -0.60
CA ARG A 149 13.13 18.17 0.41
C ARG A 149 12.79 16.68 0.29
N SER A 150 12.25 16.30 -0.86
CA SER A 150 11.87 14.92 -1.16
C SER A 150 12.17 14.59 -2.62
N PHE A 151 12.73 13.42 -2.87
CA PHE A 151 13.20 12.97 -4.17
C PHE A 151 13.49 11.47 -4.16
N ILE A 152 13.82 10.90 -5.32
CA ILE A 152 14.12 9.48 -5.46
C ILE A 152 15.50 9.34 -6.11
N VAL A 153 16.31 8.43 -5.58
CA VAL A 153 17.48 7.90 -6.27
C VAL A 153 17.12 6.53 -6.81
N ASP A 154 17.09 6.41 -8.12
CA ASP A 154 16.84 5.14 -8.82
C ASP A 154 18.18 4.54 -9.21
N ALA A 155 18.56 3.47 -8.53
CA ALA A 155 19.81 2.77 -8.78
C ALA A 155 19.62 1.35 -9.31
N GLU A 156 18.60 1.19 -10.18
CA GLU A 156 18.23 -0.02 -10.92
C GLU A 156 17.74 -1.16 -10.03
N ILE A 157 18.59 -1.67 -9.14
CA ILE A 157 18.28 -2.78 -8.23
C ILE A 157 17.64 -2.29 -6.92
N VAL A 158 17.85 -1.01 -6.59
CA VAL A 158 17.33 -0.35 -5.39
C VAL A 158 16.81 1.04 -5.75
N GLU A 159 15.64 1.39 -5.20
CA GLU A 159 15.14 2.75 -5.20
C GLU A 159 15.14 3.31 -3.77
N ILE A 160 15.68 4.52 -3.63
CA ILE A 160 15.84 5.21 -2.36
C ILE A 160 14.97 6.46 -2.36
N PHE A 161 13.96 6.48 -1.51
CA PHE A 161 12.95 7.52 -1.41
C PHE A 161 13.30 8.45 -0.25
N PHE A 162 13.71 9.66 -0.58
CA PHE A 162 14.02 10.70 0.39
C PHE A 162 12.75 11.49 0.70
N VAL A 163 12.43 11.63 1.99
CA VAL A 163 11.20 12.27 2.47
C VAL A 163 11.55 13.36 3.49
N ASP A 164 11.10 14.59 3.22
CA ASP A 164 11.19 15.69 4.18
C ASP A 164 10.23 15.46 5.35
N THR A 165 10.76 14.96 6.46
CA THR A 165 9.94 14.64 7.63
C THR A 165 9.72 15.80 8.59
N THR A 166 10.42 16.93 8.42
CA THR A 166 10.31 18.06 9.36
C THR A 166 8.90 18.68 9.36
N PRO A 167 8.23 18.88 8.22
CA PRO A 167 6.85 19.37 8.19
C PRO A 167 5.82 18.45 8.87
N PHE A 168 6.12 17.18 9.11
CA PHE A 168 5.18 16.26 9.77
C PHE A 168 5.03 16.53 11.26
N VAL A 169 6.02 17.15 11.91
CA VAL A 169 6.03 17.25 13.37
C VAL A 169 5.23 18.46 13.86
N ASP A 170 4.09 18.21 14.50
CA ASP A 170 3.15 19.26 14.94
C ASP A 170 3.78 20.22 15.92
N LYS A 171 4.65 19.72 16.80
CA LYS A 171 5.28 20.51 17.86
C LYS A 171 6.10 21.68 17.31
N TYR A 172 6.64 21.60 16.09
CA TYR A 172 7.42 22.70 15.49
C TYR A 172 6.53 23.86 15.04
N PHE A 173 5.26 23.61 14.73
CA PHE A 173 4.29 24.63 14.39
C PHE A 173 3.58 25.17 15.64
N ALA A 174 3.16 24.28 16.54
CA ALA A 174 2.36 24.65 17.70
C ALA A 174 3.18 25.23 18.86
N ASN A 175 4.40 24.74 19.08
CA ASN A 175 5.25 25.15 20.20
C ASN A 175 6.74 24.99 19.89
N PRO A 176 7.33 25.87 19.07
CA PRO A 176 8.72 25.75 18.63
C PRO A 176 9.77 26.05 19.71
N LYS A 177 9.35 26.29 20.98
CA LYS A 177 10.22 26.57 22.13
C LYS A 177 11.29 27.63 21.86
N GLY A 178 10.92 28.71 21.19
CA GLY A 178 11.80 29.84 20.89
C GLY A 178 12.69 29.69 19.66
N SER A 179 12.64 28.55 18.96
CA SER A 179 13.25 28.42 17.63
C SER A 179 12.35 29.07 16.58
N VAL A 180 12.96 29.63 15.53
CA VAL A 180 12.25 30.10 14.33
C VAL A 180 12.50 29.05 13.26
N TYR A 181 11.44 28.65 12.56
CA TYR A 181 11.52 27.67 11.47
C TYR A 181 11.18 28.38 10.15
N ASP A 182 12.00 28.14 9.13
CA ASP A 182 11.77 28.56 7.76
C ASP A 182 10.80 27.60 7.07
N TRP A 183 9.52 27.98 7.03
CA TRP A 183 8.46 27.23 6.36
C TRP A 183 8.25 27.63 4.90
N SER A 184 9.21 28.32 4.28
CA SER A 184 9.17 28.65 2.86
C SER A 184 8.95 27.39 2.03
N GLY A 185 8.01 27.43 1.09
CA GLY A 185 7.64 26.28 0.26
C GLY A 185 6.83 25.17 0.96
N ILE A 186 6.57 25.26 2.27
CA ILE A 186 5.80 24.25 3.02
C ILE A 186 4.34 24.66 3.23
N LEU A 187 4.05 25.95 3.31
CA LEU A 187 2.70 26.44 3.56
C LEU A 187 1.86 26.52 2.27
N PRO A 188 0.59 26.07 2.27
CA PRO A 188 -0.17 25.51 3.40
C PRO A 188 0.27 24.08 3.79
N ARG A 189 0.56 23.87 5.07
CA ARG A 189 1.16 22.64 5.60
C ARG A 189 0.35 21.38 5.27
N ASN A 190 -0.97 21.44 5.44
CA ASN A 190 -1.86 20.31 5.18
C ASN A 190 -1.81 19.89 3.70
N TYR A 191 -1.74 20.85 2.78
CA TYR A 191 -1.63 20.59 1.35
C TYR A 191 -0.25 19.99 1.00
N TYR A 192 0.81 20.50 1.60
CA TYR A 192 2.15 19.92 1.45
C TYR A 192 2.19 18.46 1.93
N LEU A 193 1.68 18.19 3.14
CA LEU A 193 1.65 16.85 3.72
C LEU A 193 0.80 15.88 2.90
N SER A 194 -0.37 16.29 2.42
CA SER A 194 -1.21 15.44 1.58
C SER A 194 -0.53 15.09 0.25
N ASN A 195 0.16 16.06 -0.36
CA ASN A 195 0.88 15.82 -1.61
C ASN A 195 2.07 14.91 -1.40
N ILE A 196 2.93 15.19 -0.42
CA ILE A 196 4.12 14.34 -0.23
C ILE A 196 3.76 12.91 0.14
N LEU A 197 2.72 12.68 0.95
CA LEU A 197 2.23 11.33 1.24
C LEU A 197 1.73 10.64 -0.03
N LYS A 198 0.95 11.34 -0.86
CA LYS A 198 0.48 10.83 -2.14
C LYS A 198 1.64 10.50 -3.09
N ASP A 199 2.61 11.39 -3.21
CA ASP A 199 3.71 11.26 -4.15
C ASP A 199 4.67 10.14 -3.72
N VAL A 200 4.91 9.98 -2.42
CA VAL A 200 5.69 8.86 -1.86
C VAL A 200 4.96 7.54 -2.05
N ASP A 201 3.67 7.47 -1.73
CA ASP A 201 2.87 6.25 -1.92
C ASP A 201 2.82 5.84 -3.40
N SER A 202 2.52 6.79 -4.30
CA SER A 202 2.50 6.54 -5.74
C SER A 202 3.87 6.05 -6.23
N ALA A 203 4.95 6.73 -5.85
CA ALA A 203 6.27 6.33 -6.31
C ALA A 203 6.72 4.98 -5.77
N LEU A 204 6.32 4.63 -4.54
CA LEU A 204 6.57 3.31 -3.96
C LEU A 204 5.73 2.21 -4.63
N LYS A 205 4.48 2.50 -5.02
CA LYS A 205 3.62 1.59 -5.80
C LYS A 205 4.19 1.33 -7.20
N ASP A 206 4.67 2.39 -7.86
CA ASP A 206 5.26 2.33 -9.20
C ASP A 206 6.66 1.68 -9.21
N SER A 207 7.31 1.61 -8.05
CA SER A 207 8.65 1.07 -7.89
C SER A 207 8.71 -0.42 -8.19
N THR A 208 9.44 -0.75 -9.27
CA THR A 208 9.79 -2.13 -9.64
C THR A 208 11.13 -2.58 -9.08
N ALA A 209 11.84 -1.69 -8.38
CA ALA A 209 13.11 -1.99 -7.76
C ALA A 209 13.00 -3.15 -6.77
N LYS A 210 14.03 -3.99 -6.75
CA LYS A 210 14.05 -5.18 -5.89
C LYS A 210 14.12 -4.78 -4.42
N TRP A 211 14.83 -3.70 -4.12
CA TRP A 211 14.98 -3.14 -2.79
C TRP A 211 14.37 -1.74 -2.73
N LYS A 212 13.61 -1.46 -1.67
CA LYS A 212 13.01 -0.13 -1.43
C LYS A 212 13.50 0.39 -0.08
N ILE A 213 14.17 1.54 -0.10
CA ILE A 213 14.70 2.19 1.10
C ILE A 213 14.06 3.56 1.23
N VAL A 214 13.48 3.88 2.38
CA VAL A 214 12.99 5.23 2.66
C VAL A 214 13.91 5.93 3.64
N VAL A 215 14.32 7.15 3.31
CA VAL A 215 15.23 7.98 4.09
C VAL A 215 14.49 9.25 4.54
N GLY A 216 14.50 9.52 5.83
CA GLY A 216 13.97 10.76 6.40
C GLY A 216 14.84 11.23 7.56
N HIS A 217 14.53 12.39 8.16
CA HIS A 217 15.26 12.84 9.34
C HIS A 217 14.75 12.22 10.66
N HIS A 218 13.44 12.28 10.89
CA HIS A 218 12.82 11.90 12.17
C HIS A 218 12.56 10.39 12.31
N THR A 219 12.45 9.95 13.55
CA THR A 219 12.28 8.55 13.97
C THR A 219 10.83 8.06 13.80
N ILE A 220 10.66 6.83 13.29
CA ILE A 220 9.38 6.09 13.35
C ILE A 220 9.39 5.08 14.51
N ARG A 221 10.48 4.33 14.66
CA ARG A 221 10.78 3.48 15.81
C ARG A 221 12.12 3.89 16.38
N THR A 222 12.21 4.03 17.69
CA THR A 222 13.45 4.41 18.37
C THR A 222 13.35 4.16 19.87
N ALA A 223 14.46 3.79 20.50
CA ALA A 223 14.69 3.84 21.93
C ALA A 223 15.47 5.10 22.35
N GLY A 224 15.80 5.98 21.41
CA GLY A 224 16.51 7.23 21.65
C GLY A 224 15.71 8.29 22.41
N TYR A 225 16.36 9.44 22.63
CA TYR A 225 15.87 10.51 23.50
C TYR A 225 14.60 11.17 22.96
N HIS A 226 14.52 11.39 21.65
CA HIS A 226 13.41 12.09 21.04
C HIS A 226 12.12 11.26 21.02
N GLY A 227 12.26 9.94 21.08
CA GLY A 227 11.14 9.00 21.00
C GLY A 227 10.54 8.97 19.60
N GLU A 228 9.49 8.17 19.43
CA GLU A 228 8.82 8.01 18.14
C GLU A 228 8.06 9.28 17.72
N THR A 229 8.17 9.63 16.44
CA THR A 229 7.40 10.73 15.87
C THR A 229 6.00 10.23 15.51
N LYS A 230 5.02 10.52 16.37
CA LYS A 230 3.65 10.03 16.27
C LYS A 230 3.03 10.28 14.90
N GLU A 231 3.27 11.46 14.34
CA GLU A 231 2.73 11.86 13.04
C GLU A 231 3.25 10.97 11.92
N LEU A 232 4.53 10.58 11.96
CA LEU A 232 5.09 9.62 11.00
C LEU A 232 4.59 8.19 11.23
N VAL A 233 4.42 7.79 12.49
CA VAL A 233 3.82 6.48 12.84
C VAL A 233 2.40 6.36 12.31
N THR A 234 1.62 7.44 12.34
CA THR A 234 0.23 7.47 11.88
C THR A 234 0.11 7.68 10.36
N GLN A 235 0.96 8.52 9.76
CA GLN A 235 0.76 8.95 8.37
C GLN A 235 1.69 8.26 7.37
N LEU A 236 2.98 8.09 7.70
CA LEU A 236 3.97 7.58 6.75
C LEU A 236 4.19 6.07 6.90
N LEU A 237 4.31 5.56 8.13
CA LEU A 237 4.55 4.14 8.38
C LEU A 237 3.53 3.21 7.69
N PRO A 238 2.21 3.51 7.66
CA PRO A 238 1.26 2.67 6.93
C PRO A 238 1.61 2.53 5.44
N ILE A 239 2.00 3.63 4.79
CA ILE A 239 2.44 3.64 3.38
C ILE A 239 3.67 2.76 3.20
N LEU A 240 4.65 2.83 4.12
CA LEU A 240 5.86 2.01 4.03
C LEU A 240 5.56 0.51 4.15
N LEU A 241 4.64 0.15 5.07
CA LEU A 241 4.22 -1.23 5.28
C LEU A 241 3.41 -1.77 4.09
N GLU A 242 2.47 -0.98 3.57
CA GLU A 242 1.65 -1.33 2.40
C GLU A 242 2.52 -1.62 1.17
N ASN A 243 3.57 -0.83 1.00
CA ASN A 243 4.45 -0.91 -0.16
C ASN A 243 5.66 -1.84 0.00
N ASN A 244 5.69 -2.66 1.07
CA ASN A 244 6.76 -3.61 1.37
C ASN A 244 8.17 -2.97 1.35
N VAL A 245 8.29 -1.78 1.93
CA VAL A 245 9.59 -1.12 2.11
C VAL A 245 10.50 -2.00 2.96
N ASP A 246 11.77 -2.12 2.56
CA ASP A 246 12.74 -2.97 3.24
C ASP A 246 13.35 -2.26 4.45
N LEU A 247 13.77 -1.01 4.27
CA LEU A 247 14.45 -0.21 5.28
C LEU A 247 13.83 1.18 5.39
N TYR A 248 13.57 1.63 6.61
CA TYR A 248 13.42 3.04 6.95
C TYR A 248 14.68 3.51 7.68
N VAL A 249 15.32 4.57 7.17
CA VAL A 249 16.59 5.07 7.71
C VAL A 249 16.45 6.53 8.12
N ASN A 250 16.84 6.84 9.36
CA ASN A 250 16.73 8.19 9.92
C ASN A 250 17.95 8.68 10.70
N GLY A 251 17.92 9.96 11.07
CA GLY A 251 18.84 10.59 12.02
C GLY A 251 18.07 11.01 13.27
N HIS A 252 18.20 12.28 13.67
CA HIS A 252 17.47 12.97 14.74
C HIS A 252 17.81 12.48 16.15
N ASP A 253 17.70 11.18 16.40
CA ASP A 253 18.26 10.61 17.61
C ASP A 253 19.78 10.45 17.43
N HIS A 254 20.51 11.15 18.29
CA HIS A 254 21.96 11.24 18.27
C HIS A 254 22.65 9.94 18.75
N CYS A 255 22.37 8.82 18.08
CA CYS A 255 22.85 7.47 18.35
C CYS A 255 22.95 6.66 17.05
N LEU A 256 23.38 5.40 17.17
CA LEU A 256 23.23 4.38 16.14
C LEU A 256 22.28 3.30 16.61
N GLU A 257 21.33 2.89 15.77
CA GLU A 257 20.27 1.97 16.17
C GLU A 257 19.82 1.06 15.04
N HIS A 258 19.45 -0.16 15.39
CA HIS A 258 18.73 -1.08 14.51
C HIS A 258 17.60 -1.76 15.31
N ILE A 259 16.37 -1.51 14.90
CA ILE A 259 15.15 -2.15 15.41
C ILE A 259 14.50 -2.96 14.28
N SER A 260 14.21 -4.23 14.56
CA SER A 260 13.39 -5.07 13.67
C SER A 260 11.92 -5.00 14.06
N SER A 261 11.04 -4.80 13.07
CA SER A 261 9.60 -4.93 13.30
C SER A 261 9.24 -6.39 13.64
N PRO A 262 8.39 -6.65 14.65
CA PRO A 262 7.93 -8.00 14.96
C PRO A 262 6.91 -8.53 13.96
N ASN A 263 6.21 -7.63 13.25
CA ASN A 263 5.04 -7.96 12.42
C ASN A 263 5.24 -7.64 10.93
N SER A 264 6.45 -7.27 10.50
CA SER A 264 6.76 -6.89 9.12
C SER A 264 8.25 -7.13 8.82
N PRO A 265 8.62 -7.40 7.54
CA PRO A 265 10.03 -7.46 7.15
C PRO A 265 10.75 -6.09 7.20
N LEU A 266 10.03 -4.97 7.31
CA LEU A 266 10.61 -3.62 7.41
C LEU A 266 11.55 -3.49 8.63
N GLN A 267 12.76 -3.02 8.39
CA GLN A 267 13.74 -2.68 9.43
C GLN A 267 13.83 -1.15 9.63
N PHE A 268 14.05 -0.72 10.87
CA PHE A 268 14.25 0.69 11.23
C PHE A 268 15.70 0.90 11.66
N LEU A 269 16.39 1.82 11.01
CA LEU A 269 17.80 2.10 11.23
C LEU A 269 18.02 3.58 11.55
N THR A 270 18.70 3.86 12.66
CA THR A 270 19.10 5.24 13.02
C THR A 270 20.59 5.41 12.83
N SER A 271 20.98 6.47 12.11
CA SER A 271 22.37 6.90 11.89
C SER A 271 22.58 8.37 12.29
N GLY A 272 22.08 8.80 13.45
CA GLY A 272 22.20 10.19 13.94
C GLY A 272 23.48 10.46 14.77
N GLY A 273 24.40 9.51 14.86
CA GLY A 273 25.67 9.66 15.57
C GLY A 273 26.77 10.41 14.80
N GLY A 274 26.46 11.13 13.73
CA GLY A 274 27.47 11.60 12.77
C GLY A 274 28.45 12.64 13.28
N SER A 275 28.11 13.34 14.37
CA SER A 275 29.13 14.01 15.19
C SER A 275 28.82 14.01 16.68
N LYS A 276 27.86 14.77 17.19
CA LYS A 276 27.53 14.74 18.63
C LYS A 276 26.60 13.56 18.93
N ALA A 277 26.92 12.71 19.92
CA ALA A 277 26.02 11.65 20.40
C ALA A 277 25.50 11.92 21.82
N TRP A 278 24.35 11.34 22.17
CA TRP A 278 23.73 11.46 23.50
C TRP A 278 23.93 10.18 24.31
N ARG A 279 25.03 10.16 25.07
CA ARG A 279 25.35 9.04 25.97
C ARG A 279 24.32 8.86 27.07
N GLY A 280 23.92 7.61 27.31
CA GLY A 280 23.17 7.18 28.49
C GLY A 280 21.69 7.52 28.52
N VAL A 281 21.06 7.93 27.41
CA VAL A 281 19.62 8.19 27.36
C VAL A 281 18.90 7.21 26.44
N VAL A 282 18.46 6.09 27.02
CA VAL A 282 17.77 5.00 26.31
C VAL A 282 16.44 4.72 26.99
N SER A 283 15.37 4.79 26.22
CA SER A 283 14.03 4.35 26.64
C SER A 283 13.97 2.82 26.70
N PRO A 284 13.23 2.22 27.65
CA PRO A 284 13.03 0.77 27.65
C PRO A 284 12.44 0.30 26.32
N TYR A 285 13.03 -0.74 25.74
CA TYR A 285 12.58 -1.31 24.46
C TYR A 285 12.55 -2.84 24.54
N SER A 286 11.73 -3.47 23.69
CA SER A 286 11.61 -4.93 23.64
C SER A 286 12.94 -5.58 23.22
N PRO A 287 13.51 -6.50 24.02
CA PRO A 287 14.77 -7.19 23.68
C PRO A 287 14.68 -8.04 22.41
N SER A 288 13.48 -8.47 22.01
CA SER A 288 13.30 -9.26 20.79
C SER A 288 13.36 -8.41 19.51
N GLU A 289 13.09 -7.11 19.61
CA GLU A 289 13.04 -6.17 18.48
C GLU A 289 14.36 -5.42 18.32
N MET A 290 14.95 -4.96 19.43
CA MET A 290 16.21 -4.22 19.44
C MET A 290 17.39 -5.11 19.02
N LYS A 291 18.05 -4.77 17.90
CA LYS A 291 19.21 -5.50 17.37
C LYS A 291 20.53 -4.80 17.67
N LEU A 292 20.52 -3.47 17.66
CA LEU A 292 21.63 -2.63 18.07
C LEU A 292 21.09 -1.36 18.70
N TYR A 293 21.65 -0.96 19.82
CA TYR A 293 21.62 0.42 20.28
C TYR A 293 23.03 0.83 20.71
N TYR A 294 23.53 1.93 20.17
CA TYR A 294 24.84 2.48 20.51
C TYR A 294 24.74 3.99 20.67
N ASP A 295 24.98 4.46 21.90
CA ASP A 295 24.85 5.86 22.32
C ASP A 295 26.09 6.73 21.99
N GLY A 296 26.93 6.22 21.09
CA GLY A 296 28.13 6.89 20.61
C GLY A 296 27.99 7.35 19.16
N GLN A 297 29.13 7.70 18.58
CA GLN A 297 29.22 8.44 17.34
C GLN A 297 29.71 7.51 16.24
N GLY A 298 29.27 7.73 15.00
CA GLY A 298 29.57 6.82 13.91
C GLY A 298 28.64 6.97 12.71
N PHE A 299 28.59 5.93 11.88
CA PHE A 299 27.91 5.92 10.59
C PHE A 299 27.62 4.47 10.15
N MET A 300 26.95 4.31 9.01
CA MET A 300 26.65 2.99 8.43
C MET A 300 27.23 2.83 7.03
N SER A 301 27.53 1.60 6.62
CA SER A 301 27.72 1.21 5.22
C SER A 301 26.62 0.24 4.79
N VAL A 302 26.19 0.36 3.54
CA VAL A 302 25.22 -0.55 2.91
C VAL A 302 25.82 -1.08 1.61
N GLN A 303 25.71 -2.38 1.37
CA GLN A 303 26.07 -3.04 0.12
C GLN A 303 24.87 -3.85 -0.36
N ILE A 304 24.47 -3.68 -1.62
CA ILE A 304 23.28 -4.30 -2.19
C ILE A 304 23.64 -4.95 -3.51
N THR A 305 23.10 -6.14 -3.73
CA THR A 305 23.06 -6.84 -5.02
C THR A 305 21.60 -7.18 -5.36
N GLN A 306 21.36 -7.81 -6.50
CA GLN A 306 20.01 -8.25 -6.88
C GLN A 306 19.37 -9.22 -5.86
N THR A 307 20.18 -9.93 -5.06
CA THR A 307 19.71 -10.96 -4.13
C THR A 307 20.02 -10.67 -2.68
N GLU A 308 21.03 -9.86 -2.38
CA GLU A 308 21.58 -9.68 -1.04
C GLU A 308 21.65 -8.22 -0.66
N LEU A 309 21.40 -7.92 0.61
CA LEU A 309 21.57 -6.62 1.21
C LEU A 309 22.33 -6.80 2.52
N ASP A 310 23.45 -6.11 2.67
CA ASP A 310 24.32 -6.13 3.84
C ASP A 310 24.52 -4.74 4.41
N ILE A 311 24.45 -4.62 5.73
CA ILE A 311 24.61 -3.39 6.50
C ILE A 311 25.66 -3.61 7.59
N ALA A 312 26.52 -2.62 7.78
CA ALA A 312 27.44 -2.57 8.91
C ALA A 312 27.40 -1.20 9.58
N PHE A 313 27.39 -1.20 10.91
CA PHE A 313 27.46 -0.01 11.75
C PHE A 313 28.89 0.16 12.27
N TYR A 314 29.41 1.37 12.19
CA TYR A 314 30.77 1.70 12.62
C TYR A 314 30.76 2.75 13.71
N ASP A 315 31.62 2.60 14.71
CA ASP A 315 31.90 3.68 15.65
C ASP A 315 32.86 4.72 15.05
N VAL A 316 33.11 5.77 15.82
CA VAL A 316 34.03 6.89 15.51
C VAL A 316 35.47 6.45 15.21
N PHE A 317 35.87 5.24 15.62
CA PHE A 317 37.20 4.68 15.38
C PHE A 317 37.23 3.73 14.18
N GLY A 318 36.08 3.48 13.54
CA GLY A 318 35.93 2.56 12.41
C GLY A 318 35.76 1.11 12.84
N ASN A 319 35.50 0.82 14.12
CA ASN A 319 35.20 -0.53 14.58
C ASN A 319 33.77 -0.89 14.18
N VAL A 320 33.59 -2.11 13.68
CA VAL A 320 32.25 -2.64 13.40
C VAL A 320 31.54 -2.94 14.71
N LEU A 321 30.43 -2.27 14.96
CA LEU A 321 29.57 -2.48 16.13
C LEU A 321 28.53 -3.57 15.89
N HIS A 322 28.00 -3.62 14.66
CA HIS A 322 26.92 -4.52 14.28
C HIS A 322 26.97 -4.80 12.78
N LYS A 323 26.53 -5.99 12.40
CA LYS A 323 26.27 -6.35 11.01
C LYS A 323 24.91 -7.00 10.91
N TRP A 324 24.20 -6.70 9.84
CA TRP A 324 22.96 -7.35 9.51
C TRP A 324 22.87 -7.49 8.00
N GLY A 325 22.38 -8.64 7.54
CA GLY A 325 22.15 -8.89 6.13
C GLY A 325 20.89 -9.71 5.92
N THR A 326 20.32 -9.58 4.73
CA THR A 326 19.13 -10.34 4.30
C THR A 326 19.23 -10.67 2.82
N SER A 327 18.39 -11.60 2.37
CA SER A 327 18.33 -12.00 0.97
C SER A 327 16.91 -12.12 0.46
N LYS A 328 16.72 -11.83 -0.84
CA LYS A 328 15.47 -12.08 -1.57
C LYS A 328 15.73 -13.17 -2.61
N GLN A 329 14.85 -14.17 -2.69
CA GLN A 329 15.01 -15.24 -3.69
C GLN A 329 14.85 -14.71 -5.13
N HIS A 330 15.65 -15.30 -6.02
CA HIS A 330 15.68 -15.01 -7.45
C HIS A 330 14.71 -15.94 -8.17
N TYR A 331 13.49 -15.49 -8.45
CA TYR A 331 12.61 -16.22 -9.39
C TYR A 331 13.06 -15.90 -10.82
N SER A 332 13.88 -16.79 -11.38
CA SER A 332 14.24 -16.75 -12.80
C SER A 332 13.03 -17.12 -13.64
N PHE A 333 12.29 -16.13 -14.15
CA PHE A 333 11.37 -16.36 -15.26
C PHE A 333 12.18 -16.55 -16.55
N MET A 334 12.39 -17.81 -16.92
CA MET A 334 13.02 -18.18 -18.19
C MET A 334 11.98 -18.04 -19.31
N GLY A 335 12.17 -17.01 -20.15
CA GLY A 335 11.76 -17.03 -21.56
C GLY A 335 10.32 -16.69 -21.89
N CYS A 336 10.10 -15.46 -22.36
CA CYS A 336 9.40 -15.21 -23.63
C CYS A 336 9.70 -13.77 -24.08
N LEU A 337 10.32 -13.62 -25.25
CA LEU A 337 10.35 -12.35 -25.97
C LEU A 337 8.90 -11.92 -26.24
N LEU A 338 8.48 -10.79 -25.70
CA LEU A 338 7.26 -10.12 -26.11
C LEU A 338 7.55 -8.62 -26.27
N SER A 339 7.22 -8.14 -27.46
CA SER A 339 7.35 -6.77 -27.94
C SER A 339 7.01 -5.73 -26.87
N LEU A 340 7.78 -4.63 -26.87
CA LEU A 340 7.39 -3.36 -26.26
C LEU A 340 6.01 -2.96 -26.80
N CYS A 341 4.97 -3.26 -26.02
CA CYS A 341 3.77 -2.46 -25.98
C CYS A 341 3.88 -1.61 -24.72
N LEU A 342 3.90 -0.29 -24.90
CA LEU A 342 3.64 0.68 -23.84
C LEU A 342 2.26 0.36 -23.26
N VAL A 343 2.22 -0.41 -22.18
CA VAL A 343 1.00 -0.59 -21.39
C VAL A 343 0.95 0.59 -20.43
N ALA A 344 -0.04 1.44 -20.61
CA ALA A 344 -0.37 2.49 -19.65
C ALA A 344 -0.59 1.82 -18.29
N CYS A 345 0.28 2.12 -17.32
CA CYS A 345 0.16 1.68 -15.94
C CYS A 345 -1.21 2.12 -15.41
N ALA A 346 -2.13 1.18 -15.31
CA ALA A 346 -3.29 1.32 -14.44
C ALA A 346 -2.83 0.80 -13.09
N ALA A 347 -3.08 1.54 -12.00
CA ALA A 347 -2.87 1.01 -10.66
C ALA A 347 -3.60 -0.36 -10.58
N GLU A 348 -2.94 -1.42 -10.10
CA GLU A 348 -3.59 -2.73 -10.03
C GLU A 348 -4.22 -2.93 -8.65
N LEU A 349 -5.40 -3.57 -8.60
CA LEU A 349 -6.06 -3.95 -7.34
C LEU A 349 -5.11 -4.77 -6.46
N GLN A 350 -5.09 -4.45 -5.16
CA GLN A 350 -4.26 -5.18 -4.20
C GLN A 350 -4.64 -6.67 -4.17
N ARG A 351 -3.64 -7.55 -4.24
CA ARG A 351 -3.81 -9.02 -4.30
C ARG A 351 -3.37 -9.69 -3.01
N PHE A 352 -4.24 -10.51 -2.45
CA PHE A 352 -3.99 -11.39 -1.31
C PHE A 352 -4.00 -12.85 -1.77
N LYS A 353 -3.37 -13.72 -0.99
CA LYS A 353 -3.30 -15.16 -1.28
C LYS A 353 -3.90 -15.98 -0.17
N GLN A 354 -4.68 -16.99 -0.54
CA GLN A 354 -5.22 -18.01 0.36
C GLN A 354 -5.03 -19.39 -0.25
N ALA A 355 -4.10 -20.19 0.27
CA ALA A 355 -3.96 -21.54 -0.26
C ALA A 355 -5.24 -22.37 -0.02
N PRO A 356 -5.66 -23.21 -0.98
CA PRO A 356 -6.69 -24.22 -0.73
C PRO A 356 -6.16 -25.26 0.28
N LYS A 357 -7.07 -26.09 0.78
CA LYS A 357 -6.73 -27.22 1.65
C LYS A 357 -5.84 -28.24 0.93
N PRO A 358 -5.18 -29.15 1.67
CA PRO A 358 -4.34 -30.18 1.06
C PRO A 358 -5.06 -31.10 0.05
N ASP A 359 -6.39 -31.25 0.18
CA ASP A 359 -7.21 -32.00 -0.78
C ASP A 359 -7.63 -31.18 -2.01
N GLY A 360 -7.17 -29.92 -2.11
CA GLY A 360 -7.49 -28.99 -3.19
C GLY A 360 -8.88 -28.36 -3.08
N SER A 361 -9.57 -28.54 -1.95
CA SER A 361 -10.86 -27.90 -1.68
C SER A 361 -10.71 -26.56 -0.94
N LEU A 362 -11.77 -25.75 -0.98
CA LEU A 362 -11.88 -24.49 -0.25
C LEU A 362 -13.29 -24.40 0.35
N SER A 363 -13.40 -24.08 1.64
CA SER A 363 -14.66 -23.91 2.35
C SER A 363 -14.73 -22.53 3.00
N PHE A 364 -15.79 -21.75 2.79
CA PHE A 364 -15.92 -20.43 3.42
C PHE A 364 -17.38 -20.08 3.72
N LEU A 365 -17.58 -19.10 4.61
CA LEU A 365 -18.90 -18.52 4.90
C LEU A 365 -19.03 -17.12 4.30
N VAL A 366 -20.25 -16.70 4.02
CA VAL A 366 -20.58 -15.34 3.55
C VAL A 366 -21.68 -14.74 4.42
N VAL A 367 -21.49 -13.50 4.87
CA VAL A 367 -22.49 -12.73 5.65
C VAL A 367 -22.42 -11.22 5.35
N GLY A 368 -23.55 -10.58 5.08
CA GLY A 368 -23.69 -9.13 4.90
C GLY A 368 -24.61 -8.50 5.95
N ASP A 369 -24.55 -7.18 6.06
CA ASP A 369 -25.60 -6.37 6.71
C ASP A 369 -25.81 -6.72 8.19
N TRP A 370 -24.70 -6.89 8.92
CA TRP A 370 -24.66 -7.65 10.17
C TRP A 370 -24.41 -6.84 11.44
N GLY A 371 -23.62 -5.76 11.42
CA GLY A 371 -23.08 -5.17 12.65
C GLY A 371 -24.05 -4.35 13.48
N ARG A 372 -24.69 -4.98 14.48
CA ARG A 372 -25.68 -4.35 15.36
C ARG A 372 -25.47 -4.69 16.84
N ARG A 373 -24.22 -4.79 17.29
CA ARG A 373 -23.86 -5.02 18.71
C ARG A 373 -24.55 -6.25 19.32
N GLY A 374 -24.70 -7.31 18.53
CA GLY A 374 -25.38 -8.56 18.90
C GLY A 374 -26.91 -8.51 18.82
N GLN A 375 -27.51 -7.37 18.47
CA GLN A 375 -28.96 -7.19 18.34
C GLN A 375 -29.52 -7.73 17.01
N TYR A 376 -30.85 -7.74 16.88
CA TYR A 376 -31.58 -8.23 15.70
C TYR A 376 -31.03 -9.57 15.23
N ASN A 377 -30.99 -10.55 16.13
CA ASN A 377 -30.50 -11.90 15.85
C ASN A 377 -29.03 -12.04 15.38
N GLN A 378 -28.23 -10.98 15.38
CA GLN A 378 -26.82 -11.05 14.97
C GLN A 378 -26.05 -12.10 15.78
N SER A 379 -26.24 -12.15 17.10
CA SER A 379 -25.59 -13.14 17.97
C SER A 379 -26.01 -14.57 17.65
N GLN A 380 -27.27 -14.78 17.26
CA GLN A 380 -27.81 -16.07 16.88
C GLN A 380 -27.25 -16.52 15.51
N VAL A 381 -27.18 -15.60 14.54
CA VAL A 381 -26.51 -15.86 13.25
C VAL A 381 -25.05 -16.21 13.50
N ALA A 382 -24.32 -15.45 14.33
CA ALA A 382 -22.93 -15.73 14.68
C ALA A 382 -22.74 -17.10 15.34
N LEU A 383 -23.67 -17.52 16.22
CA LEU A 383 -23.67 -18.86 16.81
C LEU A 383 -23.80 -19.94 15.73
N GLN A 384 -24.74 -19.81 14.81
CA GLN A 384 -24.94 -20.79 13.74
C GLN A 384 -23.79 -20.81 12.74
N MET A 385 -23.22 -19.65 12.40
CA MET A 385 -21.97 -19.55 11.64
C MET A 385 -20.84 -20.32 12.33
N GLY A 386 -20.73 -20.22 13.66
CA GLY A 386 -19.76 -20.99 14.44
C GLY A 386 -19.94 -22.51 14.27
N LEU A 387 -21.17 -23.00 14.44
CA LEU A 387 -21.49 -24.43 14.34
C LEU A 387 -21.30 -24.98 12.91
N ILE A 388 -21.76 -24.24 11.91
CA ILE A 388 -21.61 -24.63 10.50
C ILE A 388 -20.16 -24.49 10.04
N GLY A 389 -19.46 -23.46 10.50
CA GLY A 389 -18.05 -23.22 10.22
C GLY A 389 -17.15 -24.32 10.77
N GLU A 390 -17.47 -24.85 11.96
CA GLU A 390 -16.79 -26.01 12.54
C GLU A 390 -17.06 -27.27 11.73
N LYS A 391 -18.34 -27.52 11.41
CA LYS A 391 -18.75 -28.70 10.63
C LYS A 391 -18.12 -28.75 9.22
N SER A 392 -17.96 -27.57 8.61
CA SER A 392 -17.46 -27.45 7.23
C SER A 392 -15.95 -27.19 7.16
N ASP A 393 -15.31 -27.06 8.33
CA ASP A 393 -13.89 -26.73 8.50
C ASP A 393 -13.50 -25.52 7.63
N ILE A 394 -14.07 -24.36 7.89
CA ILE A 394 -13.89 -23.21 6.99
C ILE A 394 -12.46 -22.65 7.00
N ASP A 395 -12.05 -22.12 5.85
CA ASP A 395 -10.76 -21.47 5.62
C ASP A 395 -10.82 -19.99 6.01
N PHE A 396 -11.92 -19.30 5.66
CA PHE A 396 -12.14 -17.88 5.94
C PHE A 396 -13.63 -17.50 5.92
N VAL A 397 -13.92 -16.24 6.23
CA VAL A 397 -15.25 -15.63 6.12
C VAL A 397 -15.19 -14.44 5.16
N ILE A 398 -16.21 -14.27 4.32
CA ILE A 398 -16.41 -13.10 3.48
C ILE A 398 -17.54 -12.26 4.07
N SER A 399 -17.34 -10.95 4.14
CA SER A 399 -18.44 -10.01 4.32
C SER A 399 -18.69 -9.16 3.09
N THR A 400 -19.97 -9.06 2.72
CA THR A 400 -20.46 -8.24 1.60
C THR A 400 -20.75 -6.79 2.02
N GLY A 401 -20.23 -6.33 3.16
CA GLY A 401 -20.34 -4.95 3.62
C GLY A 401 -21.58 -4.67 4.46
N ASP A 402 -21.75 -3.38 4.77
CA ASP A 402 -22.56 -2.88 5.87
C ASP A 402 -22.16 -3.55 7.18
N ASN A 403 -20.89 -3.35 7.50
CA ASN A 403 -20.23 -3.98 8.62
C ASN A 403 -20.67 -3.38 9.95
N PHE A 404 -21.04 -2.10 10.00
CA PHE A 404 -21.47 -1.42 11.23
C PHE A 404 -22.65 -0.48 10.99
N TYR A 405 -23.75 -0.75 11.72
CA TYR A 405 -24.98 0.06 11.67
C TYR A 405 -25.12 1.02 12.86
N GLU A 406 -25.83 2.14 12.70
CA GLU A 406 -26.51 2.59 11.48
C GLU A 406 -25.65 3.53 10.60
N ASP A 407 -24.57 4.10 11.14
CA ASP A 407 -23.73 5.08 10.44
C ASP A 407 -22.23 4.76 10.59
N GLY A 408 -21.82 3.53 10.29
CA GLY A 408 -20.42 3.10 10.32
C GLY A 408 -19.77 3.22 11.69
N LEU A 409 -18.43 3.24 11.71
CA LEU A 409 -17.62 3.57 12.90
C LEU A 409 -17.34 5.06 12.95
N THR A 410 -17.20 5.65 14.13
CA THR A 410 -16.82 7.07 14.28
C THR A 410 -15.30 7.31 14.26
N GLY A 411 -14.50 6.24 14.29
CA GLY A 411 -13.04 6.26 14.31
C GLY A 411 -12.46 4.91 14.71
N VAL A 412 -11.13 4.80 14.77
CA VAL A 412 -10.44 3.54 15.11
C VAL A 412 -10.65 3.08 16.56
N ASP A 413 -11.04 3.99 17.44
CA ASP A 413 -11.31 3.70 18.86
C ASP A 413 -12.81 3.45 19.14
N ASP A 414 -13.66 3.40 18.11
CA ASP A 414 -15.10 3.23 18.29
C ASP A 414 -15.40 1.84 18.91
N PRO A 415 -16.09 1.79 20.07
CA PRO A 415 -16.41 0.52 20.72
C PRO A 415 -17.28 -0.40 19.85
N ALA A 416 -18.02 0.13 18.87
CA ALA A 416 -18.84 -0.64 17.95
C ALA A 416 -18.03 -1.71 17.19
N PHE A 417 -16.74 -1.50 16.95
CA PHE A 417 -15.86 -2.51 16.37
C PHE A 417 -15.85 -3.77 17.26
N ASN A 418 -15.55 -3.62 18.55
CA ASN A 418 -15.52 -4.75 19.47
C ASN A 418 -16.93 -5.29 19.77
N GLU A 419 -17.90 -4.39 19.98
CA GLU A 419 -19.27 -4.75 20.36
C GLU A 419 -20.02 -5.47 19.24
N SER A 420 -19.73 -5.18 17.98
CA SER A 420 -20.41 -5.79 16.83
C SER A 420 -19.59 -6.90 16.17
N PHE A 421 -18.25 -6.85 16.21
CA PHE A 421 -17.40 -7.83 15.54
C PHE A 421 -16.67 -8.76 16.52
N SER A 422 -15.69 -8.21 17.27
CA SER A 422 -14.73 -8.99 18.05
C SER A 422 -15.41 -9.87 19.11
N ASN A 423 -16.42 -9.31 19.79
CA ASN A 423 -17.13 -9.95 20.89
C ASN A 423 -18.35 -10.78 20.44
N ILE A 424 -18.77 -10.67 19.18
CA ILE A 424 -19.92 -11.41 18.64
C ILE A 424 -19.46 -12.71 17.98
N TYR A 425 -18.51 -12.63 17.05
CA TYR A 425 -18.05 -13.78 16.28
C TYR A 425 -16.89 -14.49 17.00
N THR A 426 -17.19 -15.09 18.15
CA THR A 426 -16.18 -15.61 19.08
C THR A 426 -15.87 -17.10 18.92
N ALA A 427 -16.69 -17.85 18.18
CA ALA A 427 -16.51 -19.29 17.98
C ALA A 427 -15.12 -19.61 17.40
N PRO A 428 -14.46 -20.70 17.84
CA PRO A 428 -13.12 -21.07 17.36
C PRO A 428 -13.04 -21.22 15.83
N SER A 429 -14.07 -21.77 15.21
CA SER A 429 -14.19 -21.90 13.75
C SER A 429 -14.26 -20.56 13.01
N LEU A 430 -14.62 -19.47 13.70
CA LEU A 430 -14.65 -18.10 13.17
C LEU A 430 -13.40 -17.29 13.54
N LYS A 431 -12.42 -17.91 14.22
CA LYS A 431 -11.08 -17.34 14.42
C LYS A 431 -10.20 -17.55 13.18
N LYS A 432 -10.75 -17.16 12.03
CA LYS A 432 -10.15 -17.20 10.69
C LYS A 432 -10.08 -15.78 10.13
N GLN A 433 -9.41 -15.58 9.01
CA GLN A 433 -9.41 -14.29 8.31
C GLN A 433 -10.84 -13.95 7.85
N TRP A 434 -11.23 -12.69 8.03
CA TRP A 434 -12.43 -12.10 7.46
C TRP A 434 -12.00 -11.13 6.37
N TYR A 435 -12.58 -11.30 5.17
CA TYR A 435 -12.39 -10.43 4.01
C TYR A 435 -13.66 -9.61 3.82
N ASN A 436 -13.58 -8.31 4.08
CA ASN A 436 -14.73 -7.42 4.14
C ASN A 436 -14.62 -6.34 3.07
N VAL A 437 -15.72 -6.06 2.38
CA VAL A 437 -15.93 -4.80 1.65
C VAL A 437 -16.77 -3.84 2.47
N LEU A 438 -16.83 -2.59 2.02
CA LEU A 438 -17.69 -1.56 2.62
C LEU A 438 -19.08 -1.59 1.97
N GLY A 439 -20.10 -1.31 2.77
CA GLY A 439 -21.44 -0.99 2.29
C GLY A 439 -21.80 0.49 2.48
N ASN A 440 -23.01 0.87 2.10
CA ASN A 440 -23.40 2.28 2.16
C ASN A 440 -23.52 2.81 3.61
N HIS A 441 -23.85 1.96 4.59
CA HIS A 441 -23.88 2.36 6.00
C HIS A 441 -22.46 2.56 6.56
N ASP A 442 -21.48 1.80 6.08
CA ASP A 442 -20.07 1.98 6.46
C ASP A 442 -19.54 3.35 6.02
N TYR A 443 -19.97 3.79 4.84
CA TYR A 443 -19.66 5.12 4.31
C TYR A 443 -20.30 6.27 5.08
N ARG A 444 -21.29 6.03 5.93
CA ARG A 444 -21.90 7.10 6.73
C ARG A 444 -21.08 7.47 7.96
N GLY A 445 -20.11 6.63 8.32
CA GLY A 445 -19.12 6.89 9.36
C GLY A 445 -17.74 7.24 8.80
N ASP A 446 -16.71 6.91 9.55
CA ASP A 446 -15.30 7.01 9.20
C ASP A 446 -14.88 5.75 8.42
N VAL A 447 -14.82 5.87 7.09
CA VAL A 447 -14.40 4.76 6.23
C VAL A 447 -12.93 4.41 6.48
N GLU A 448 -12.07 5.42 6.63
CA GLU A 448 -10.64 5.22 6.85
C GLU A 448 -10.35 4.44 8.14
N ALA A 449 -11.21 4.57 9.16
CA ALA A 449 -11.12 3.72 10.35
C ALA A 449 -11.28 2.23 10.01
N GLN A 450 -12.27 1.88 9.19
CA GLN A 450 -12.53 0.49 8.79
C GLN A 450 -11.41 -0.11 7.93
N LEU A 451 -10.78 0.72 7.09
CA LEU A 451 -9.63 0.39 6.25
C LEU A 451 -8.30 0.33 7.03
N SER A 452 -8.27 0.88 8.24
CA SER A 452 -7.06 1.08 9.01
C SER A 452 -6.44 -0.22 9.51
N LEU A 453 -5.11 -0.28 9.45
CA LEU A 453 -4.32 -1.31 10.12
C LEU A 453 -4.51 -1.32 11.64
N VAL A 454 -5.02 -0.24 12.25
CA VAL A 454 -5.32 -0.19 13.69
C VAL A 454 -6.40 -1.20 14.07
N LEU A 455 -7.51 -1.28 13.32
CA LEU A 455 -8.56 -2.26 13.60
C LEU A 455 -8.06 -3.70 13.38
N ARG A 456 -7.20 -3.91 12.37
CA ARG A 456 -6.51 -5.19 12.16
C ARG A 456 -5.56 -5.54 13.31
N ALA A 457 -4.96 -4.57 13.98
CA ALA A 457 -4.16 -4.80 15.17
C ALA A 457 -5.02 -5.13 16.41
N ILE A 458 -6.22 -4.54 16.51
CA ILE A 458 -7.19 -4.87 17.56
C ILE A 458 -7.73 -6.30 17.40
N ASP A 459 -8.10 -6.68 16.17
CA ASP A 459 -8.48 -8.04 15.84
C ASP A 459 -7.87 -8.46 14.50
N SER A 460 -6.85 -9.32 14.56
CA SER A 460 -6.09 -9.82 13.38
C SER A 460 -6.95 -10.49 12.32
N ARG A 461 -8.18 -10.90 12.66
CA ARG A 461 -9.15 -11.46 11.71
C ARG A 461 -9.68 -10.42 10.74
N TRP A 462 -9.57 -9.13 11.05
CA TRP A 462 -10.15 -8.06 10.24
C TRP A 462 -9.25 -7.68 9.07
N LEU A 463 -9.74 -7.87 7.84
CA LEU A 463 -9.22 -7.24 6.63
C LEU A 463 -10.39 -6.58 5.90
N CYS A 464 -10.37 -5.26 5.82
CA CYS A 464 -11.36 -4.50 5.07
C CYS A 464 -10.63 -3.53 4.14
N LEU A 465 -11.00 -3.57 2.86
CA LEU A 465 -10.51 -2.68 1.82
C LEU A 465 -11.67 -2.28 0.92
N ARG A 466 -11.53 -1.17 0.18
CA ARG A 466 -12.55 -0.75 -0.80
C ARG A 466 -12.70 -1.80 -1.90
N SER A 467 -11.61 -2.04 -2.63
CA SER A 467 -11.55 -3.03 -3.71
C SER A 467 -10.21 -3.76 -3.68
N PHE A 468 -10.24 -5.08 -3.86
CA PHE A 468 -9.05 -5.93 -3.78
C PHE A 468 -9.34 -7.32 -4.38
N ILE A 469 -8.30 -8.13 -4.52
CA ILE A 469 -8.39 -9.48 -5.07
C ILE A 469 -7.89 -10.48 -4.03
N LEU A 470 -8.62 -11.58 -3.86
CA LEU A 470 -8.15 -12.74 -3.13
C LEU A 470 -7.94 -13.89 -4.12
N ASP A 471 -6.67 -14.27 -4.32
CA ASP A 471 -6.27 -15.42 -5.11
C ASP A 471 -6.21 -16.66 -4.22
N ALA A 472 -7.12 -17.60 -4.46
CA ALA A 472 -7.16 -18.88 -3.78
C ALA A 472 -6.81 -20.08 -4.69
N GLU A 473 -6.01 -19.84 -5.73
CA GLU A 473 -5.54 -20.79 -6.75
C GLU A 473 -6.67 -21.37 -7.64
N ILE A 474 -7.66 -22.01 -7.04
CA ILE A 474 -8.80 -22.62 -7.75
C ILE A 474 -9.87 -21.58 -8.10
N VAL A 475 -9.93 -20.51 -7.30
CA VAL A 475 -10.89 -19.41 -7.40
C VAL A 475 -10.17 -18.09 -7.14
N GLU A 476 -10.50 -17.05 -7.90
CA GLU A 476 -10.16 -15.67 -7.58
C GLU A 476 -11.43 -14.91 -7.20
N PHE A 477 -11.37 -14.20 -6.07
CA PHE A 477 -12.42 -13.28 -5.63
C PHE A 477 -12.02 -11.86 -5.96
N PHE A 478 -12.93 -11.10 -6.56
CA PHE A 478 -12.77 -9.70 -6.92
C PHE A 478 -13.72 -8.89 -6.07
N PHE A 479 -13.20 -8.29 -5.00
CA PHE A 479 -13.95 -7.42 -4.11
C PHE A 479 -14.04 -6.03 -4.74
N VAL A 480 -15.26 -5.52 -4.89
CA VAL A 480 -15.55 -4.27 -5.59
C VAL A 480 -16.35 -3.35 -4.68
N ASP A 481 -15.84 -2.14 -4.52
CA ASP A 481 -16.51 -1.05 -3.81
C ASP A 481 -17.68 -0.52 -4.64
N THR A 482 -18.89 -0.97 -4.29
CA THR A 482 -20.09 -0.62 -5.06
C THR A 482 -20.79 0.65 -4.58
N THR A 483 -20.46 1.17 -3.39
CA THR A 483 -21.12 2.37 -2.85
C THR A 483 -20.95 3.61 -3.72
N PRO A 484 -19.76 3.91 -4.29
CA PRO A 484 -19.59 5.06 -5.16
C PRO A 484 -20.37 5.00 -6.48
N PHE A 485 -20.93 3.83 -6.86
CA PHE A 485 -21.73 3.73 -8.09
C PHE A 485 -23.11 4.37 -7.98
N VAL A 486 -23.69 4.42 -6.78
CA VAL A 486 -25.07 4.88 -6.58
C VAL A 486 -25.14 6.41 -6.63
N ASP A 487 -25.84 6.97 -7.62
CA ASP A 487 -25.93 8.41 -7.86
C ASP A 487 -26.67 9.16 -6.74
N ASP A 488 -27.68 8.51 -6.16
CA ASP A 488 -28.52 9.10 -5.12
C ASP A 488 -27.72 9.46 -3.86
N TYR A 489 -26.62 8.75 -3.54
CA TYR A 489 -25.80 9.10 -2.37
C TYR A 489 -25.01 10.40 -2.54
N PHE A 490 -24.81 10.85 -3.78
CA PHE A 490 -24.13 12.12 -4.08
C PHE A 490 -25.13 13.25 -4.33
N THR A 491 -26.26 12.94 -4.97
CA THR A 491 -27.22 13.94 -5.44
C THR A 491 -28.38 14.16 -4.46
N ASN A 492 -28.75 13.15 -3.69
CA ASN A 492 -29.87 13.18 -2.75
C ASN A 492 -29.61 12.31 -1.50
N PRO A 493 -28.57 12.62 -0.69
CA PRO A 493 -28.21 11.78 0.47
C PRO A 493 -29.24 11.84 1.62
N LYS A 494 -30.33 12.61 1.47
CA LYS A 494 -31.32 12.90 2.53
C LYS A 494 -30.63 13.49 3.78
N GLU A 495 -30.90 12.97 4.98
CA GLU A 495 -30.24 13.39 6.21
C GLU A 495 -28.84 12.78 6.43
N HIS A 496 -28.39 11.87 5.56
CA HIS A 496 -27.12 11.17 5.77
C HIS A 496 -25.93 11.98 5.26
N THR A 497 -24.79 11.80 5.92
CA THR A 497 -23.48 12.26 5.44
C THR A 497 -22.69 11.04 5.00
N TYR A 498 -21.90 11.17 3.93
CA TYR A 498 -21.06 10.09 3.42
C TYR A 498 -19.60 10.54 3.38
N ASP A 499 -18.70 9.67 3.80
CA ASP A 499 -17.26 9.85 3.78
C ASP A 499 -16.68 9.46 2.41
N TRP A 500 -16.54 10.47 1.55
CA TRP A 500 -16.01 10.34 0.19
C TRP A 500 -14.49 10.56 0.10
N ARG A 501 -13.76 10.54 1.22
CA ARG A 501 -12.28 10.53 1.21
C ARG A 501 -11.81 9.32 0.40
N GLY A 502 -10.79 9.51 -0.42
CA GLY A 502 -10.27 8.47 -1.33
C GLY A 502 -11.13 8.16 -2.57
N VAL A 503 -12.38 8.65 -2.65
CA VAL A 503 -13.29 8.42 -3.80
C VAL A 503 -13.37 9.64 -4.72
N THR A 504 -12.99 10.83 -4.25
CA THR A 504 -13.09 12.07 -5.02
C THR A 504 -11.80 12.33 -5.82
N PRO A 505 -11.86 12.60 -7.15
CA PRO A 505 -13.05 12.77 -8.00
C PRO A 505 -13.77 11.45 -8.36
N ARG A 506 -15.09 11.40 -8.11
CA ARG A 506 -15.92 10.19 -8.29
C ARG A 506 -15.82 9.56 -9.69
N ALA A 507 -15.90 10.39 -10.73
CA ALA A 507 -15.87 9.89 -12.11
C ALA A 507 -14.52 9.21 -12.44
N GLU A 508 -13.42 9.76 -11.93
CA GLU A 508 -12.09 9.17 -12.10
C GLU A 508 -11.96 7.88 -11.28
N TYR A 509 -12.43 7.88 -10.04
CA TYR A 509 -12.47 6.70 -9.19
C TYR A 509 -13.22 5.54 -9.85
N LEU A 510 -14.45 5.77 -10.31
CA LEU A 510 -15.26 4.74 -10.97
C LEU A 510 -14.62 4.27 -12.28
N SER A 511 -14.07 5.19 -13.08
CA SER A 511 -13.38 4.84 -14.33
C SER A 511 -12.17 3.95 -14.08
N ASN A 512 -11.38 4.26 -13.05
CA ASN A 512 -10.21 3.47 -12.69
C ASN A 512 -10.64 2.12 -12.13
N LEU A 513 -11.54 2.08 -11.16
CA LEU A 513 -12.06 0.85 -10.58
C LEU A 513 -12.61 -0.11 -11.65
N LEU A 514 -13.43 0.38 -12.58
CA LEU A 514 -13.97 -0.44 -13.66
C LEU A 514 -12.86 -0.99 -14.57
N LYS A 515 -11.87 -0.16 -14.93
CA LYS A 515 -10.72 -0.58 -15.74
C LYS A 515 -9.89 -1.63 -15.02
N GLU A 516 -9.68 -1.47 -13.73
CA GLU A 516 -8.89 -2.37 -12.89
C GLU A 516 -9.58 -3.72 -12.71
N VAL A 517 -10.88 -3.71 -12.41
CA VAL A 517 -11.70 -4.93 -12.32
C VAL A 517 -11.73 -5.66 -13.66
N ASP A 518 -11.98 -4.97 -14.77
CA ASP A 518 -11.97 -5.58 -16.10
C ASP A 518 -10.59 -6.18 -16.45
N SER A 519 -9.52 -5.45 -16.19
CA SER A 519 -8.15 -5.92 -16.46
C SER A 519 -7.81 -7.14 -15.60
N ALA A 520 -8.12 -7.09 -14.31
CA ALA A 520 -7.88 -8.20 -13.39
C ALA A 520 -8.67 -9.46 -13.79
N LEU A 521 -9.93 -9.30 -14.18
CA LEU A 521 -10.78 -10.39 -14.67
C LEU A 521 -10.25 -11.00 -15.98
N LYS A 522 -9.72 -10.17 -16.89
CA LYS A 522 -9.11 -10.65 -18.16
C LYS A 522 -7.83 -11.43 -17.93
N ILE A 523 -6.99 -10.98 -16.99
CA ILE A 523 -5.71 -11.62 -16.66
C ILE A 523 -5.91 -12.91 -15.86
N SER A 524 -6.99 -12.97 -15.07
CA SER A 524 -7.32 -14.10 -14.21
C SER A 524 -7.39 -15.42 -14.98
N THR A 525 -6.52 -16.35 -14.57
CA THR A 525 -6.49 -17.73 -15.04
C THR A 525 -7.22 -18.69 -14.09
N ALA A 526 -7.83 -18.18 -13.02
CA ALA A 526 -8.55 -18.99 -12.05
C ALA A 526 -9.71 -19.75 -12.71
N LYS A 527 -9.96 -20.97 -12.24
CA LYS A 527 -11.06 -21.79 -12.77
C LYS A 527 -12.41 -21.22 -12.38
N TRP A 528 -12.51 -20.63 -11.19
CA TRP A 528 -13.69 -19.91 -10.73
C TRP A 528 -13.39 -18.43 -10.56
N LYS A 529 -14.32 -17.56 -10.96
CA LYS A 529 -14.24 -16.11 -10.75
C LYS A 529 -15.48 -15.64 -10.00
N ILE A 530 -15.27 -15.11 -8.81
CA ILE A 530 -16.35 -14.62 -7.93
C ILE A 530 -16.17 -13.12 -7.73
N VAL A 531 -17.19 -12.33 -8.01
CA VAL A 531 -17.18 -10.89 -7.72
C VAL A 531 -18.00 -10.66 -6.45
N VAL A 532 -17.44 -9.91 -5.50
CA VAL A 532 -18.07 -9.61 -4.22
C VAL A 532 -18.25 -8.09 -4.11
N GLY A 533 -19.46 -7.64 -3.85
CA GLY A 533 -19.77 -6.23 -3.64
C GLY A 533 -20.90 -6.05 -2.64
N HIS A 534 -21.22 -4.83 -2.24
CA HIS A 534 -22.33 -4.60 -1.32
C HIS A 534 -23.70 -4.60 -2.00
N HIS A 535 -23.88 -3.72 -2.98
CA HIS A 535 -25.16 -3.50 -3.65
C HIS A 535 -25.55 -4.63 -4.60
N THR A 536 -26.85 -4.78 -4.79
CA THR A 536 -27.53 -5.74 -5.65
C THR A 536 -27.41 -5.34 -7.13
N ILE A 537 -27.02 -6.28 -7.99
CA ILE A 537 -27.19 -6.13 -9.45
C ILE A 537 -28.57 -6.64 -9.87
N LEU A 538 -28.95 -7.84 -9.41
CA LEU A 538 -30.29 -8.40 -9.54
C LEU A 538 -30.82 -8.67 -8.13
N SER A 539 -32.04 -8.23 -7.84
CA SER A 539 -32.72 -8.60 -6.61
C SER A 539 -34.23 -8.38 -6.68
N ALA A 540 -34.97 -9.32 -6.10
CA ALA A 540 -36.38 -9.20 -5.75
C ALA A 540 -36.59 -8.54 -4.37
N GLY A 541 -35.53 -8.06 -3.71
CA GLY A 541 -35.59 -7.39 -2.42
C GLY A 541 -36.15 -5.97 -2.46
N HIS A 542 -36.13 -5.33 -1.29
CA HIS A 542 -36.67 -3.98 -1.07
C HIS A 542 -35.94 -2.92 -1.92
N HIS A 543 -34.61 -2.92 -1.89
CA HIS A 543 -33.77 -2.07 -2.70
C HIS A 543 -33.86 -2.48 -4.16
N GLY A 544 -33.81 -3.78 -4.47
CA GLY A 544 -34.00 -4.31 -5.81
C GLY A 544 -32.78 -4.08 -6.70
N VAL A 545 -32.98 -3.77 -7.97
CA VAL A 545 -31.89 -3.60 -8.95
C VAL A 545 -31.19 -2.25 -8.78
N THR A 546 -29.85 -2.25 -8.70
CA THR A 546 -29.01 -1.03 -8.79
C THR A 546 -28.65 -0.76 -10.25
N GLU A 547 -29.36 0.19 -10.89
CA GLU A 547 -29.26 0.47 -12.32
C GLU A 547 -27.85 0.92 -12.76
N GLU A 548 -27.11 1.63 -11.91
CA GLU A 548 -25.74 2.06 -12.19
C GLU A 548 -24.79 0.86 -12.30
N LEU A 549 -24.98 -0.18 -11.47
CA LEU A 549 -24.20 -1.42 -11.58
C LEU A 549 -24.59 -2.23 -12.81
N VAL A 550 -25.88 -2.30 -13.15
CA VAL A 550 -26.35 -2.92 -14.41
C VAL A 550 -25.75 -2.22 -15.63
N THR A 551 -25.63 -0.90 -15.57
CA THR A 551 -25.12 -0.09 -16.68
C THR A 551 -23.60 -0.18 -16.81
N HIS A 552 -22.87 -0.15 -15.70
CA HIS A 552 -21.42 0.03 -15.72
C HIS A 552 -20.63 -1.24 -15.41
N LEU A 553 -21.03 -2.01 -14.39
CA LEU A 553 -20.26 -3.15 -13.91
C LEU A 553 -20.70 -4.46 -14.60
N LEU A 554 -21.99 -4.74 -14.68
CA LEU A 554 -22.52 -5.99 -15.24
C LEU A 554 -22.00 -6.30 -16.66
N PRO A 555 -21.84 -5.33 -17.59
CA PRO A 555 -21.27 -5.61 -18.91
C PRO A 555 -19.83 -6.16 -18.83
N ILE A 556 -19.02 -5.63 -17.91
CA ILE A 556 -17.66 -6.12 -17.64
C ILE A 556 -17.73 -7.56 -17.11
N LEU A 557 -18.62 -7.83 -16.15
CA LEU A 557 -18.79 -9.15 -15.56
C LEU A 557 -19.20 -10.20 -16.60
N LYS A 558 -20.19 -9.88 -17.44
CA LYS A 558 -20.64 -10.73 -18.55
C LYS A 558 -19.53 -10.95 -19.58
N SER A 559 -18.81 -9.89 -19.98
CA SER A 559 -17.74 -10.00 -20.98
C SER A 559 -16.57 -10.88 -20.53
N ASN A 560 -16.36 -11.00 -19.22
CA ASN A 560 -15.30 -11.78 -18.62
C ASN A 560 -15.74 -13.17 -18.13
N ASN A 561 -17.00 -13.55 -18.37
CA ASN A 561 -17.58 -14.84 -18.00
C ASN A 561 -17.31 -15.22 -16.53
N ILE A 562 -17.61 -14.30 -15.60
CA ILE A 562 -17.54 -14.64 -14.18
C ILE A 562 -18.57 -15.72 -13.84
N ASP A 563 -18.37 -16.40 -12.72
CA ASP A 563 -19.29 -17.44 -12.27
C ASP A 563 -20.36 -16.85 -11.36
N PHE A 564 -19.94 -16.14 -10.31
CA PHE A 564 -20.83 -15.71 -9.24
C PHE A 564 -20.65 -14.22 -8.94
N TYR A 565 -21.77 -13.52 -8.73
CA TYR A 565 -21.79 -12.22 -8.06
C TYR A 565 -22.44 -12.39 -6.69
N VAL A 566 -21.74 -11.97 -5.64
CA VAL A 566 -22.15 -12.18 -4.25
C VAL A 566 -22.29 -10.84 -3.55
N ASN A 567 -23.46 -10.57 -2.96
CA ASN A 567 -23.78 -9.27 -2.38
C ASN A 567 -24.59 -9.31 -1.08
N GLY A 568 -24.79 -8.13 -0.48
CA GLY A 568 -25.67 -7.87 0.66
C GLY A 568 -26.73 -6.84 0.27
N HIS A 569 -26.83 -5.76 1.05
CA HIS A 569 -27.68 -4.58 0.85
C HIS A 569 -29.17 -4.85 1.01
N ASP A 570 -29.71 -5.76 0.22
CA ASP A 570 -31.05 -6.26 0.46
C ASP A 570 -31.05 -7.19 1.67
N HIS A 571 -31.80 -6.79 2.70
CA HIS A 571 -31.91 -7.46 3.99
C HIS A 571 -32.73 -8.76 3.91
N CYS A 572 -32.27 -9.70 3.07
CA CYS A 572 -32.85 -11.01 2.80
C CYS A 572 -31.75 -11.99 2.36
N LEU A 573 -32.15 -13.24 2.06
CA LEU A 573 -31.30 -14.21 1.38
C LEU A 573 -31.93 -14.56 0.04
N GLU A 574 -31.13 -14.52 -1.03
CA GLU A 574 -31.64 -14.67 -2.38
C GLU A 574 -30.66 -15.39 -3.28
N HIS A 575 -31.18 -16.21 -4.20
CA HIS A 575 -30.43 -16.77 -5.31
C HIS A 575 -31.22 -16.55 -6.61
N ILE A 576 -30.64 -15.77 -7.52
CA ILE A 576 -31.16 -15.55 -8.88
C ILE A 576 -30.17 -16.12 -9.90
N SER A 577 -30.68 -16.95 -10.82
CA SER A 577 -29.94 -17.33 -12.03
C SER A 577 -30.31 -16.37 -13.16
N ASP A 578 -29.34 -15.65 -13.71
CA ASP A 578 -29.57 -14.80 -14.89
C ASP A 578 -29.91 -15.67 -16.09
N SER A 579 -30.98 -15.35 -16.82
CA SER A 579 -31.39 -16.08 -18.01
C SER A 579 -30.53 -15.71 -19.24
N ASP A 580 -29.91 -14.53 -19.23
CA ASP A 580 -29.11 -13.99 -20.32
C ASP A 580 -27.61 -14.32 -20.20
N SER A 581 -27.17 -14.90 -19.08
CA SER A 581 -25.78 -15.30 -18.86
C SER A 581 -25.68 -16.55 -17.98
N GLN A 582 -24.48 -17.10 -17.78
CA GLN A 582 -24.28 -18.22 -16.84
C GLN A 582 -24.05 -17.75 -15.40
N ILE A 583 -24.07 -16.43 -15.15
CA ILE A 583 -23.75 -15.84 -13.85
C ILE A 583 -24.87 -16.18 -12.84
N GLN A 584 -24.47 -16.63 -11.66
CA GLN A 584 -25.38 -16.75 -10.51
C GLN A 584 -25.23 -15.55 -9.57
N PHE A 585 -26.35 -15.01 -9.12
CA PHE A 585 -26.42 -13.89 -8.19
C PHE A 585 -26.86 -14.41 -6.83
N PHE A 586 -26.02 -14.23 -5.82
CA PHE A 586 -26.24 -14.70 -4.46
C PHE A 586 -26.25 -13.53 -3.47
N THR A 587 -27.41 -13.25 -2.88
CA THR A 587 -27.55 -12.22 -1.83
C THR A 587 -27.52 -12.87 -0.45
N SER A 588 -26.71 -12.32 0.45
CA SER A 588 -26.64 -12.69 1.87
C SER A 588 -26.71 -11.46 2.79
N GLY A 589 -27.72 -10.61 2.63
CA GLY A 589 -27.93 -9.44 3.49
C GLY A 589 -28.76 -9.69 4.75
N GLY A 590 -29.05 -10.95 5.07
CA GLY A 590 -29.79 -11.34 6.28
C GLY A 590 -28.94 -11.47 7.55
N GLY A 591 -27.72 -10.93 7.63
CA GLY A 591 -26.80 -11.21 8.73
C GLY A 591 -27.26 -10.70 10.11
N SER A 592 -28.23 -9.79 10.14
CA SER A 592 -28.84 -9.29 11.37
C SER A 592 -30.29 -8.81 11.15
N LYS A 593 -30.55 -7.63 10.58
CA LYS A 593 -31.94 -7.22 10.32
C LYS A 593 -32.41 -7.84 9.00
N ALA A 594 -33.69 -8.23 8.94
CA ALA A 594 -34.31 -8.77 7.72
C ALA A 594 -35.69 -8.12 7.48
N TRP A 595 -36.13 -8.06 6.22
CA TRP A 595 -37.38 -7.42 5.82
C TRP A 595 -38.44 -8.40 5.37
N ARG A 596 -39.26 -8.81 6.34
CA ARG A 596 -40.33 -9.78 6.12
C ARG A 596 -41.44 -9.24 5.22
N GLY A 597 -41.80 -10.01 4.19
CA GLY A 597 -42.91 -9.73 3.28
C GLY A 597 -42.64 -8.60 2.27
N ASP A 598 -41.41 -8.09 2.23
CA ASP A 598 -41.00 -7.06 1.28
C ASP A 598 -40.30 -7.72 0.11
N ILE A 599 -41.08 -8.08 -0.92
CA ILE A 599 -40.61 -8.78 -2.11
C ILE A 599 -41.21 -8.16 -3.36
N LYS A 600 -40.36 -7.82 -4.31
CA LYS A 600 -40.73 -7.38 -5.66
C LYS A 600 -41.04 -8.58 -6.53
N SER A 601 -41.92 -8.40 -7.50
CA SER A 601 -42.24 -9.46 -8.47
C SER A 601 -41.01 -9.81 -9.30
N TRP A 602 -40.67 -11.10 -9.39
CA TRP A 602 -39.56 -11.61 -10.21
C TRP A 602 -39.99 -12.83 -11.03
N SER A 603 -39.21 -13.17 -12.07
CA SER A 603 -39.43 -14.38 -12.86
C SER A 603 -39.28 -15.64 -11.99
N PRO A 604 -40.29 -16.53 -11.92
CA PRO A 604 -40.16 -17.81 -11.22
C PRO A 604 -39.11 -18.74 -11.82
N GLU A 605 -38.71 -18.52 -13.07
CA GLU A 605 -37.67 -19.31 -13.74
C GLU A 605 -36.27 -18.90 -13.28
N GLU A 606 -36.08 -17.64 -12.88
CA GLU A 606 -34.77 -17.10 -12.46
C GLU A 606 -34.58 -17.15 -10.95
N LEU A 607 -35.61 -16.80 -10.18
CA LEU A 607 -35.57 -16.74 -8.72
C LEU A 607 -35.60 -18.14 -8.10
N LYS A 608 -34.44 -18.66 -7.70
CA LYS A 608 -34.28 -20.00 -7.15
C LYS A 608 -34.53 -20.07 -5.65
N LEU A 609 -34.22 -19.00 -4.94
CA LEU A 609 -34.51 -18.83 -3.52
C LEU A 609 -34.84 -17.36 -3.26
N TYR A 610 -35.87 -17.13 -2.45
CA TYR A 610 -36.05 -15.89 -1.71
C TYR A 610 -36.44 -16.23 -0.27
N TYR A 611 -35.72 -15.69 0.70
CA TYR A 611 -36.02 -15.84 2.12
C TYR A 611 -35.90 -14.49 2.82
N ASP A 612 -37.00 -14.04 3.40
CA ASP A 612 -37.19 -12.72 4.00
C ASP A 612 -36.82 -12.65 5.49
N GLY A 613 -35.99 -13.60 5.93
CA GLY A 613 -35.51 -13.74 7.30
C GLY A 613 -33.99 -13.66 7.41
N GLN A 614 -33.48 -13.78 8.64
CA GLN A 614 -32.05 -13.74 8.91
C GLN A 614 -31.32 -15.03 8.57
N GLY A 615 -30.06 -14.90 8.18
CA GLY A 615 -29.18 -16.03 7.96
C GLY A 615 -27.87 -15.67 7.24
N PHE A 616 -27.25 -16.68 6.64
CA PHE A 616 -25.95 -16.58 5.98
C PHE A 616 -25.77 -17.72 4.97
N MET A 617 -24.66 -17.70 4.21
CA MET A 617 -24.33 -18.75 3.23
C MET A 617 -23.04 -19.49 3.59
N SER A 618 -22.92 -20.73 3.12
CA SER A 618 -21.65 -21.45 3.02
C SER A 618 -21.35 -21.82 1.58
N PHE A 619 -20.06 -21.87 1.27
CA PHE A 619 -19.51 -22.36 0.02
C PHE A 619 -18.52 -23.49 0.32
N HIS A 620 -18.58 -24.53 -0.50
CA HIS A 620 -17.54 -25.55 -0.60
C HIS A 620 -17.17 -25.72 -2.07
N MET A 621 -15.90 -25.57 -2.41
CA MET A 621 -15.44 -25.50 -3.78
C MET A 621 -14.24 -26.41 -4.00
N THR A 622 -14.15 -26.96 -5.20
CA THR A 622 -12.99 -27.67 -5.74
C THR A 622 -12.66 -27.13 -7.13
N LYS A 623 -11.59 -27.60 -7.78
CA LYS A 623 -11.34 -27.27 -9.20
C LYS A 623 -12.48 -27.69 -10.13
N ALA A 624 -13.34 -28.63 -9.72
CA ALA A 624 -14.38 -29.23 -10.55
C ALA A 624 -15.81 -28.86 -10.12
N SER A 625 -16.05 -28.41 -8.89
CA SER A 625 -17.40 -28.15 -8.38
C SER A 625 -17.45 -26.96 -7.43
N ALA A 626 -18.64 -26.36 -7.35
CA ALA A 626 -18.98 -25.38 -6.33
C ALA A 626 -20.35 -25.74 -5.73
N ASP A 627 -20.40 -25.90 -4.41
CA ASP A 627 -21.58 -26.21 -3.63
C ASP A 627 -21.90 -25.02 -2.71
N VAL A 628 -23.13 -24.53 -2.78
CA VAL A 628 -23.63 -23.37 -2.01
C VAL A 628 -24.81 -23.82 -1.16
N ALA A 629 -24.83 -23.42 0.11
CA ALA A 629 -25.97 -23.65 1.00
C ALA A 629 -26.36 -22.38 1.76
N TYR A 630 -27.66 -22.15 1.87
CA TYR A 630 -28.24 -21.08 2.67
C TYR A 630 -28.75 -21.60 3.99
N TYR A 631 -28.51 -20.85 5.06
CA TYR A 631 -28.93 -21.22 6.41
C TYR A 631 -29.76 -20.10 7.02
N ASP A 632 -30.85 -20.45 7.70
CA ASP A 632 -31.59 -19.49 8.53
C ASP A 632 -30.90 -19.24 9.87
N VAL A 633 -31.45 -18.31 10.65
CA VAL A 633 -31.01 -17.96 12.02
C VAL A 633 -30.98 -19.13 13.01
N SER A 634 -31.69 -20.23 12.71
CA SER A 634 -31.70 -21.46 13.52
C SER A 634 -30.71 -22.51 13.01
N GLY A 635 -30.00 -22.24 11.91
CA GLY A 635 -29.07 -23.16 11.27
C GLY A 635 -29.75 -24.18 10.35
N ASN A 636 -31.04 -24.02 10.04
CA ASN A 636 -31.73 -24.90 9.09
C ASN A 636 -31.28 -24.55 7.67
N VAL A 637 -31.05 -25.58 6.87
CA VAL A 637 -30.76 -25.38 5.44
C VAL A 637 -32.03 -24.96 4.72
N LEU A 638 -32.00 -23.78 4.10
CA LEU A 638 -33.09 -23.21 3.32
C LEU A 638 -33.01 -23.65 1.85
N HIS A 639 -31.79 -23.67 1.32
CA HIS A 639 -31.52 -23.96 -0.09
C HIS A 639 -30.14 -24.57 -0.25
N LYS A 640 -29.99 -25.46 -1.22
CA LYS A 640 -28.70 -25.98 -1.68
C LYS A 640 -28.64 -25.90 -3.18
N TRP A 641 -27.50 -25.51 -3.70
CA TRP A 641 -27.24 -25.44 -5.11
C TRP A 641 -25.82 -25.87 -5.41
N SER A 642 -25.64 -26.59 -6.51
CA SER A 642 -24.34 -27.14 -6.91
C SER A 642 -24.16 -26.97 -8.42
N ILE A 643 -22.93 -26.68 -8.82
CA ILE A 643 -22.52 -26.64 -10.23
C ILE A 643 -21.19 -27.35 -10.39
N SER A 644 -20.95 -27.92 -11.58
CA SER A 644 -19.70 -28.57 -11.93
C SER A 644 -19.13 -28.04 -13.24
N LYS A 645 -17.81 -27.93 -13.31
CA LYS A 645 -17.04 -27.65 -14.53
C LYS A 645 -16.27 -28.90 -14.94
N GLU A 646 -16.14 -29.14 -16.24
CA GLU A 646 -15.31 -30.23 -16.74
C GLU A 646 -13.83 -29.97 -16.39
N ILE A 647 -13.12 -31.00 -15.92
CA ILE A 647 -11.68 -30.95 -15.71
C ILE A 647 -11.03 -31.12 -17.08
N ASP A 648 -10.29 -30.11 -17.57
CA ASP A 648 -9.49 -30.25 -18.79
C ASP A 648 -8.59 -31.49 -18.67
N SER A 649 -8.92 -32.53 -19.44
CA SER A 649 -8.13 -33.76 -19.51
C SER A 649 -6.89 -33.51 -20.37
N ALA A 650 -5.84 -32.95 -19.76
CA ALA A 650 -4.55 -32.82 -20.41
C ALA A 650 -3.89 -34.21 -20.57
N THR A 651 -4.14 -34.82 -21.74
CA THR A 651 -3.21 -35.65 -22.52
C THR A 651 -2.20 -36.51 -21.74
N HIS A 652 -2.55 -37.77 -21.49
CA HIS A 652 -1.57 -38.84 -21.42
C HIS A 652 -0.84 -38.98 -22.76
N ARG A 653 0.31 -38.31 -22.93
CA ARG A 653 1.36 -38.77 -23.84
C ARG A 653 2.35 -39.60 -23.03
N THR A 654 2.10 -40.91 -23.01
CA THR A 654 3.09 -41.92 -22.67
C THR A 654 4.27 -41.80 -23.63
N PHE A 655 5.44 -41.41 -23.12
CA PHE A 655 6.71 -41.67 -23.78
C PHE A 655 7.13 -43.10 -23.43
N THR A 656 6.92 -44.03 -24.35
CA THR A 656 7.61 -45.32 -24.34
C THR A 656 9.01 -45.10 -24.93
N TYR A 657 10.05 -45.31 -24.12
CA TYR A 657 11.42 -45.45 -24.62
C TYR A 657 11.59 -46.84 -25.22
N SER A 658 12.04 -46.89 -26.47
CA SER A 658 12.67 -48.04 -27.11
C SER A 658 14.14 -47.72 -27.35
#